data_AF-A0A0M2JQH9-F1
#
_entry.id   AF-A0A0M2JQH9-F1
#
_cell.length_a   1.000
_cell.length_b   1.000
_cell.length_c   1.000
_cell.angle_alpha   90.00
_cell.angle_beta   90.00
_cell.angle_gamma   90.00
#
_symmetry.space_group_name_H-M   'P 1'
#
loop_
_entity.id
_entity.type
_entity.pdbx_description
1 polymer ?
#
loop_
_entity_poly.entity_id
_entity_poly.type
_entity_poly.pdbx_seq_one_letter_code
_entity_poly.pdbx_strand_id
1 'polypeptide(L)'
;MALTAGDVVAGYTVEAVLGHGGMGTVYRVRHPALPRSDALKVLSEQLSQDSHFRARFAREAELAATLDHPNIVTVYNRGESDGQVWIAMQYVAGSDADKELIAGRMSPQRAVHVIGEVAKALEYAHRKGVLHRDVKPANFLLAPDDERVFLADFGIARALDEVAGMTQTGMVMASIAYASPESLTGEPVDHRSDVYSLGCSLYRLLTGQAPYARSGGMAAAAAAHLVEPPPRATDIVASLPAAFDAVIATAMAKDPAQRYQSAPELAHAAARALDETTDAHRHAVRPPGAPPAAWTTPPAAQQSYPAGAETAPSTRQPAPPSSGPPPPPSADQSMAAAFTDFTPTPARTPRRRRLLVAAAAAAVVVLVAAVVGFVTLGGDSDSAPPFRAQTLAHEFGQTELTAAPNAVAALGLGDGDAVLSLGVQLAAVYAAGGALPSWEQALVTNQNLRVLADAAAPAVAAANPDLIIDTGVINAATYSALQAVAPTITRPSGAGALTWQARLQWIARILERDDDASRLLDNTSSALADLRTQHPAFSGKSIRVVYVTDTGISVALAQSGAARYLEELGFRYPSDLGAAGGGDQTEQTIPEALLNDAPTDVRLIVRSDRGAGNGSYNGLPQPFSAFRGATIIVDDPDTVTALRVPGYAATQYLNTTLVDQLARQVR
;
A
#
# COMPACT_ATOMS: atom_id res chain seq x y z
N MET A 1 3.31 25.52 1.69
CA MET A 1 3.05 26.08 0.33
C MET A 1 3.94 25.35 -0.66
N ALA A 2 3.58 25.22 -1.94
CA ALA A 2 4.49 24.64 -2.95
C ALA A 2 5.54 25.68 -3.38
N LEU A 3 6.78 25.24 -3.61
CA LEU A 3 7.87 26.11 -4.04
C LEU A 3 7.67 26.52 -5.50
N THR A 4 8.11 27.72 -5.83
CA THR A 4 8.00 28.36 -7.15
C THR A 4 9.37 28.55 -7.80
N ALA A 5 9.40 28.82 -9.10
CA ALA A 5 10.65 29.04 -9.82
C ALA A 5 11.39 30.28 -9.29
N GLY A 6 12.64 30.09 -8.86
CA GLY A 6 13.46 31.11 -8.20
C GLY A 6 13.63 30.89 -6.69
N ASP A 7 12.76 30.11 -6.04
CA ASP A 7 12.90 29.77 -4.62
C ASP A 7 14.15 28.92 -4.37
N VAL A 8 14.72 29.01 -3.17
CA VAL A 8 15.95 28.30 -2.78
C VAL A 8 15.67 27.37 -1.60
N VAL A 9 16.00 26.09 -1.75
CA VAL A 9 15.91 25.08 -0.68
C VAL A 9 17.22 24.31 -0.62
N ALA A 10 17.83 24.22 0.56
CA ALA A 10 19.14 23.58 0.78
C ALA A 10 20.25 24.07 -0.18
N GLY A 11 20.18 25.34 -0.62
CA GLY A 11 21.10 25.95 -1.60
C GLY A 11 20.78 25.66 -3.07
N TYR A 12 19.88 24.73 -3.38
CA TYR A 12 19.40 24.47 -4.73
C TYR A 12 18.36 25.51 -5.15
N THR A 13 18.46 26.05 -6.37
CA THR A 13 17.44 26.98 -6.92
C THR A 13 16.37 26.20 -7.67
N VAL A 14 15.09 26.37 -7.34
CA VAL A 14 13.97 25.75 -8.06
C VAL A 14 13.84 26.36 -9.46
N GLU A 15 13.80 25.50 -10.48
CA GLU A 15 13.61 25.90 -11.89
C GLU A 15 12.19 25.57 -12.39
N ALA A 16 11.65 24.42 -11.99
CA ALA A 16 10.32 23.95 -12.38
C ALA A 16 9.81 22.86 -11.43
N VAL A 17 8.50 22.63 -11.39
CA VAL A 17 7.91 21.43 -10.78
C VAL A 17 7.93 20.30 -11.82
N LEU A 18 8.40 19.12 -11.43
CA LEU A 18 8.39 17.90 -12.26
C LEU A 18 7.18 17.01 -11.96
N GLY A 19 6.71 17.00 -10.71
CA GLY A 19 5.52 16.26 -10.30
C GLY A 19 5.14 16.48 -8.84
N HIS A 20 3.87 16.25 -8.53
CA HIS A 20 3.33 16.22 -7.17
C HIS A 20 2.90 14.80 -6.84
N GLY A 21 3.05 14.37 -5.60
CA GLY A 21 2.45 13.13 -5.10
C GLY A 21 2.70 12.95 -3.60
N GLY A 22 2.31 11.80 -3.06
CA GLY A 22 2.75 11.27 -1.77
C GLY A 22 2.93 12.22 -0.56
N MET A 23 3.79 11.87 0.38
CA MET A 23 5.26 11.96 0.27
C MET A 23 5.75 13.38 -0.03
N GLY A 24 5.49 13.98 -1.21
CA GLY A 24 5.91 15.36 -1.48
C GLY A 24 6.01 15.75 -2.96
N THR A 25 6.65 16.89 -3.20
CA THR A 25 6.78 17.47 -4.55
C THR A 25 8.19 17.28 -5.09
N VAL A 26 8.31 16.88 -6.36
CA VAL A 26 9.58 16.75 -7.07
C VAL A 26 9.79 17.98 -7.95
N TYR A 27 10.91 18.65 -7.76
CA TYR A 27 11.31 19.86 -8.48
C TYR A 27 12.52 19.58 -9.37
N ARG A 28 12.59 20.20 -10.54
CA ARG A 28 13.86 20.40 -11.23
C ARG A 28 14.54 21.58 -10.56
N VAL A 29 15.76 21.36 -10.10
CA VAL A 29 16.52 22.38 -9.39
C VAL A 29 17.91 22.55 -10.01
N ARG A 30 18.42 23.77 -10.03
CA ARG A 30 19.79 24.06 -10.41
C ARG A 30 20.73 23.74 -9.25
N HIS A 31 21.77 22.96 -9.49
CA HIS A 31 22.77 22.63 -8.47
C HIS A 31 23.54 23.90 -8.03
N PRO A 32 23.78 24.13 -6.72
CA PRO A 32 24.39 25.37 -6.21
C PRO A 32 25.77 25.70 -6.79
N ALA A 33 26.59 24.67 -7.05
CA ALA A 33 28.00 24.82 -7.41
C ALA A 33 28.42 24.17 -8.74
N LEU A 34 27.49 23.54 -9.47
CA LEU A 34 27.81 22.77 -10.69
C LEU A 34 26.86 23.20 -11.82
N PRO A 35 27.32 23.24 -13.09
CA PRO A 35 26.50 23.63 -14.23
C PRO A 35 25.58 22.48 -14.69
N ARG A 36 24.72 22.01 -13.79
CA ARG A 36 23.71 20.96 -14.05
C ARG A 36 22.42 21.22 -13.26
N SER A 37 21.32 20.64 -13.72
CA SER A 37 20.09 20.53 -12.93
C SER A 37 19.98 19.12 -12.33
N ASP A 38 19.52 19.05 -11.08
CA ASP A 38 19.21 17.83 -10.34
C ASP A 38 17.68 17.76 -10.10
N ALA A 39 17.17 16.60 -9.71
CA ALA A 39 15.80 16.44 -9.25
C ALA A 39 15.79 16.47 -7.71
N LEU A 40 15.00 17.36 -7.11
CA LEU A 40 14.87 17.51 -5.66
C LEU A 40 13.46 17.12 -5.23
N LYS A 41 13.32 16.03 -4.48
CA LYS A 41 12.06 15.61 -3.88
C LYS A 41 12.02 16.17 -2.45
N VAL A 42 11.14 17.13 -2.21
CA VAL A 42 10.93 17.78 -0.91
C VAL A 42 9.63 17.24 -0.32
N LEU A 43 9.69 16.76 0.92
CA LEU A 43 8.56 16.08 1.54
C LEU A 43 7.51 17.06 2.07
N SER A 44 6.28 16.56 2.22
CA SER A 44 5.22 17.32 2.89
C SER A 44 5.62 17.63 4.34
N GLU A 45 5.12 18.74 4.86
CA GLU A 45 5.43 19.19 6.23
C GLU A 45 4.99 18.16 7.27
N GLN A 46 3.79 17.57 7.10
CA GLN A 46 3.26 16.49 7.94
C GLN A 46 4.21 15.28 8.03
N LEU A 47 4.71 14.78 6.89
CA LEU A 47 5.63 13.64 6.86
C LEU A 47 7.05 14.01 7.31
N SER A 48 7.41 15.30 7.22
CA SER A 48 8.68 15.81 7.74
C SER A 48 8.64 16.09 9.25
N GLN A 49 7.46 16.03 9.89
CA GLN A 49 7.31 16.12 11.35
C GLN A 49 7.21 14.73 12.02
N ASP A 50 6.78 13.68 11.31
CA ASP A 50 6.80 12.29 11.82
C ASP A 50 8.24 11.77 11.99
N SER A 51 8.68 11.62 13.25
CA SER A 51 10.01 11.12 13.62
C SER A 51 10.30 9.70 13.11
N HIS A 52 9.30 8.83 13.05
CA HIS A 52 9.45 7.48 12.52
C HIS A 52 9.59 7.49 11.00
N PHE A 53 8.78 8.30 10.30
CA PHE A 53 8.91 8.47 8.85
C PHE A 53 10.27 9.05 8.47
N ARG A 54 10.72 10.13 9.13
CA ARG A 54 12.05 10.74 8.92
C ARG A 54 13.17 9.71 9.04
N ALA A 55 13.13 8.85 10.07
CA ALA A 55 14.15 7.84 10.33
C ALA A 55 14.17 6.73 9.26
N ARG A 56 12.99 6.30 8.76
CA ARG A 56 12.88 5.34 7.65
C ARG A 56 13.38 5.94 6.34
N PHE A 57 12.88 7.13 5.98
CA PHE A 57 13.28 7.85 4.76
C PHE A 57 14.80 8.07 4.69
N ALA A 58 15.42 8.46 5.81
CA ALA A 58 16.88 8.62 5.90
C ALA A 58 17.63 7.30 5.61
N ARG A 59 17.16 6.18 6.16
CA ARG A 59 17.77 4.85 5.97
C ARG A 59 17.59 4.33 4.55
N GLU A 60 16.40 4.50 3.95
CA GLU A 60 16.14 4.04 2.59
C GLU A 60 16.88 4.91 1.56
N ALA A 61 17.01 6.22 1.80
CA ALA A 61 17.86 7.10 0.99
C ALA A 61 19.35 6.72 1.09
N GLU A 62 19.83 6.30 2.27
CA GLU A 62 21.19 5.77 2.45
C GLU A 62 21.41 4.45 1.69
N LEU A 63 20.45 3.53 1.74
CA LEU A 63 20.51 2.27 0.97
C LEU A 63 20.51 2.54 -0.54
N ALA A 64 19.61 3.40 -1.02
CA ALA A 64 19.53 3.79 -2.43
C ALA A 64 20.81 4.48 -2.92
N ALA A 65 21.47 5.30 -2.08
CA ALA A 65 22.76 5.91 -2.38
C ALA A 65 23.93 4.90 -2.52
N THR A 66 23.75 3.64 -2.10
CA THR A 66 24.73 2.57 -2.38
C THR A 66 24.57 1.90 -3.75
N LEU A 67 23.53 2.26 -4.51
CA LEU A 67 23.23 1.69 -5.81
C LEU A 67 23.89 2.54 -6.92
N ASP A 68 24.80 1.91 -7.67
CA ASP A 68 25.49 2.51 -8.82
C ASP A 68 25.30 1.56 -10.02
N HIS A 69 24.36 1.90 -10.90
CA HIS A 69 23.96 1.08 -12.03
C HIS A 69 23.38 1.98 -13.14
N PRO A 70 23.70 1.75 -14.44
CA PRO A 70 23.27 2.62 -15.54
C PRO A 70 21.75 2.76 -15.69
N ASN A 71 20.97 1.79 -15.20
CA ASN A 71 19.50 1.82 -15.22
C ASN A 71 18.87 2.22 -13.86
N ILE A 72 19.62 2.81 -12.92
CA ILE A 72 19.09 3.29 -11.62
C ILE A 72 19.33 4.80 -11.51
N VAL A 73 18.29 5.55 -11.08
CA VAL A 73 18.44 6.98 -10.78
C VAL A 73 19.39 7.15 -9.59
N THR A 74 20.52 7.83 -9.81
CA THR A 74 21.52 8.04 -8.76
C THR A 74 21.00 9.02 -7.70
N VAL A 75 21.07 8.64 -6.42
CA VAL A 75 20.87 9.56 -5.28
C VAL A 75 22.18 10.31 -5.03
N TYR A 76 22.15 11.65 -5.04
CA TYR A 76 23.33 12.48 -4.82
C TYR A 76 23.48 12.96 -3.39
N ASN A 77 22.39 13.36 -2.74
CA ASN A 77 22.43 13.91 -1.38
C ASN A 77 21.05 13.84 -0.69
N ARG A 78 21.02 13.93 0.64
CA ARG A 78 19.79 14.10 1.42
C ARG A 78 20.00 15.11 2.54
N GLY A 79 18.92 15.67 3.06
CA GLY A 79 19.01 16.55 4.23
C GLY A 79 17.66 17.06 4.72
N GLU A 80 17.74 18.14 5.48
CA GLU A 80 16.61 18.88 6.02
C GLU A 80 16.85 20.37 5.78
N SER A 81 15.80 21.12 5.48
CA SER A 81 15.80 22.59 5.41
C SER A 81 14.45 23.05 5.93
N ASP A 82 14.44 24.00 6.86
CA ASP A 82 13.20 24.66 7.31
C ASP A 82 12.13 23.67 7.85
N GLY A 83 12.60 22.59 8.49
CA GLY A 83 11.75 21.50 9.01
C GLY A 83 11.25 20.50 7.96
N GLN A 84 11.59 20.68 6.68
CA GLN A 84 11.23 19.77 5.58
C GLN A 84 12.40 18.87 5.20
N VAL A 85 12.15 17.56 5.09
CA VAL A 85 13.13 16.59 4.60
C VAL A 85 13.18 16.63 3.08
N TRP A 86 14.38 16.48 2.51
CA TRP A 86 14.59 16.46 1.06
C TRP A 86 15.63 15.43 0.62
N ILE A 87 15.53 15.00 -0.63
CA ILE A 87 16.52 14.17 -1.32
C ILE A 87 16.80 14.73 -2.73
N ALA A 88 18.07 14.89 -3.05
CA ALA A 88 18.58 15.33 -4.35
C ALA A 88 19.08 14.11 -5.13
N MET A 89 18.59 13.94 -6.36
CA MET A 89 18.86 12.81 -7.23
C MET A 89 19.11 13.24 -8.68
N GLN A 90 19.56 12.32 -9.51
CA GLN A 90 19.78 12.54 -10.94
C GLN A 90 18.50 13.01 -11.63
N TYR A 91 18.57 14.18 -12.30
CA TYR A 91 17.53 14.61 -13.22
C TYR A 91 17.64 13.83 -14.54
N VAL A 92 16.56 13.15 -14.93
CA VAL A 92 16.40 12.53 -16.25
C VAL A 92 15.54 13.47 -17.09
N ALA A 93 16.11 14.04 -18.15
CA ALA A 93 15.48 15.08 -18.98
C ALA A 93 14.46 14.52 -20.00
N GLY A 94 13.55 13.66 -19.55
CA GLY A 94 12.62 12.92 -20.40
C GLY A 94 11.23 12.74 -19.79
N SER A 95 10.57 11.63 -20.14
CA SER A 95 9.21 11.27 -19.72
C SER A 95 9.24 10.03 -18.82
N ASP A 96 8.09 9.55 -18.37
CA ASP A 96 7.95 8.22 -17.75
C ASP A 96 7.12 7.29 -18.65
N ALA A 97 7.24 5.98 -18.42
CA ALA A 97 6.62 4.98 -19.29
C ALA A 97 5.07 5.00 -19.25
N ASP A 98 4.44 5.47 -18.16
CA ASP A 98 2.98 5.61 -18.13
C ASP A 98 2.50 6.81 -18.96
N LYS A 99 3.21 7.96 -18.88
CA LYS A 99 2.95 9.11 -19.76
C LYS A 99 3.17 8.78 -21.23
N GLU A 100 4.22 8.02 -21.56
CA GLU A 100 4.47 7.57 -22.94
C GLU A 100 3.39 6.61 -23.46
N LEU A 101 2.89 5.72 -22.60
CA LEU A 101 1.76 4.83 -22.87
C LEU A 101 0.47 5.62 -23.11
N ILE A 102 0.12 6.54 -22.21
CA ILE A 102 -1.07 7.41 -22.33
C ILE A 102 -1.02 8.26 -23.60
N ALA A 103 0.17 8.72 -23.99
CA ALA A 103 0.39 9.47 -25.22
C ALA A 103 0.43 8.61 -26.51
N GLY A 104 0.16 7.30 -26.41
CA GLY A 104 0.10 6.38 -27.55
C GLY A 104 1.46 6.04 -28.17
N ARG A 105 2.57 6.29 -27.46
CA ARG A 105 3.95 6.08 -27.94
C ARG A 105 4.59 4.79 -27.43
N MET A 106 3.84 3.92 -26.75
CA MET A 106 4.33 2.64 -26.25
C MET A 106 3.90 1.51 -27.19
N SER A 107 4.85 0.96 -27.96
CA SER A 107 4.63 -0.27 -28.73
C SER A 107 4.95 -1.51 -27.89
N PRO A 108 4.47 -2.72 -28.26
CA PRO A 108 4.85 -3.96 -27.57
C PRO A 108 6.37 -4.19 -27.53
N GLN A 109 7.07 -3.84 -28.61
CA GLN A 109 8.54 -3.90 -28.69
C GLN A 109 9.20 -2.95 -27.66
N ARG A 110 8.70 -1.71 -27.57
CA ARG A 110 9.19 -0.70 -26.62
C ARG A 110 8.89 -1.12 -25.17
N ALA A 111 7.70 -1.66 -24.91
CA ALA A 111 7.29 -2.19 -23.61
C ALA A 111 8.23 -3.32 -23.13
N VAL A 112 8.54 -4.28 -24.00
CA VAL A 112 9.48 -5.38 -23.70
C VAL A 112 10.90 -4.85 -23.47
N HIS A 113 11.36 -3.87 -24.25
CA HIS A 113 12.65 -3.21 -24.02
C HIS A 113 12.70 -2.54 -22.63
N VAL A 114 11.69 -1.75 -22.27
CA VAL A 114 11.59 -1.07 -20.97
C VAL A 114 11.61 -2.08 -19.81
N ILE A 115 10.83 -3.16 -19.91
CA ILE A 115 10.82 -4.24 -18.91
C ILE A 115 12.20 -4.93 -18.81
N GLY A 116 12.91 -5.09 -19.93
CA GLY A 116 14.26 -5.64 -19.95
C GLY A 116 15.31 -4.76 -19.26
N GLU A 117 15.26 -3.45 -19.47
CA GLU A 117 16.17 -2.52 -18.78
C GLU A 117 15.86 -2.38 -17.29
N VAL A 118 14.58 -2.34 -16.91
CA VAL A 118 14.14 -2.35 -15.50
C VAL A 118 14.55 -3.65 -14.79
N ALA A 119 14.47 -4.79 -15.47
CA ALA A 119 14.89 -6.08 -14.91
C ALA A 119 16.39 -6.11 -14.52
N LYS A 120 17.27 -5.45 -15.30
CA LYS A 120 18.69 -5.30 -14.95
C LYS A 120 18.89 -4.49 -13.67
N ALA A 121 18.16 -3.38 -13.53
CA ALA A 121 18.18 -2.55 -12.32
C ALA A 121 17.71 -3.32 -11.08
N LEU A 122 16.61 -4.08 -11.20
CA LEU A 122 16.08 -4.91 -10.13
C LEU A 122 17.05 -6.02 -9.74
N GLU A 123 17.61 -6.78 -10.69
CA GLU A 123 18.60 -7.82 -10.38
C GLU A 123 19.81 -7.27 -9.62
N TYR A 124 20.32 -6.11 -10.05
CA TYR A 124 21.45 -5.45 -9.39
C TYR A 124 21.13 -5.09 -7.93
N ALA A 125 19.93 -4.54 -7.67
CA ALA A 125 19.48 -4.18 -6.32
C ALA A 125 19.22 -5.44 -5.46
N HIS A 126 18.55 -6.44 -6.00
CA HIS A 126 18.26 -7.72 -5.33
C HIS A 126 19.55 -8.44 -4.91
N ARG A 127 20.58 -8.44 -5.77
CA ARG A 127 21.91 -8.98 -5.44
C ARG A 127 22.65 -8.21 -4.33
N LYS A 128 22.22 -6.98 -4.01
CA LYS A 128 22.68 -6.19 -2.87
C LYS A 128 21.75 -6.29 -1.65
N GLY A 129 20.69 -7.09 -1.71
CA GLY A 129 19.69 -7.21 -0.64
C GLY A 129 18.72 -6.03 -0.56
N VAL A 130 18.61 -5.21 -1.60
CA VAL A 130 17.70 -4.06 -1.67
C VAL A 130 16.49 -4.41 -2.54
N LEU A 131 15.28 -4.27 -1.98
CA LEU A 131 14.00 -4.41 -2.69
C LEU A 131 13.48 -3.04 -3.12
N HIS A 132 12.72 -2.97 -4.20
CA HIS A 132 12.14 -1.71 -4.68
C HIS A 132 10.73 -1.44 -4.11
N ARG A 133 9.87 -2.46 -4.04
CA ARG A 133 8.50 -2.45 -3.48
C ARG A 133 7.49 -1.46 -4.08
N ASP A 134 7.85 -0.78 -5.17
CA ASP A 134 6.98 0.17 -5.88
C ASP A 134 7.27 0.15 -7.39
N VAL A 135 7.42 -1.05 -7.95
CA VAL A 135 7.73 -1.25 -9.38
C VAL A 135 6.47 -1.00 -10.21
N LYS A 136 6.42 0.15 -10.91
CA LYS A 136 5.30 0.56 -11.75
C LYS A 136 5.76 1.50 -12.89
N PRO A 137 5.03 1.60 -14.02
CA PRO A 137 5.47 2.39 -15.19
C PRO A 137 5.76 3.87 -14.92
N ALA A 138 5.11 4.49 -13.93
CA ALA A 138 5.38 5.87 -13.53
C ALA A 138 6.78 6.09 -12.92
N ASN A 139 7.42 5.02 -12.42
CA ASN A 139 8.79 5.04 -11.87
C ASN A 139 9.84 4.63 -12.92
N PHE A 140 9.45 4.36 -14.16
CA PHE A 140 10.35 4.01 -15.27
C PHE A 140 10.59 5.25 -16.13
N LEU A 141 11.67 5.98 -15.85
CA LEU A 141 12.01 7.21 -16.56
C LEU A 141 12.73 6.88 -17.87
N LEU A 142 12.31 7.54 -18.95
CA LEU A 142 12.77 7.32 -20.32
C LEU A 142 13.49 8.58 -20.81
N ALA A 143 14.81 8.50 -20.96
CA ALA A 143 15.60 9.58 -21.52
C ALA A 143 15.30 9.78 -23.03
N PRO A 144 15.32 11.02 -23.55
CA PRO A 144 14.99 11.29 -24.94
C PRO A 144 16.06 10.75 -25.91
N ASP A 145 17.33 10.74 -25.48
CA ASP A 145 18.45 10.25 -26.25
C ASP A 145 18.75 8.78 -25.90
N ASP A 146 18.85 7.94 -26.92
CA ASP A 146 19.04 6.49 -26.87
C ASP A 146 17.98 5.67 -26.09
N GLU A 147 16.80 6.26 -25.81
CA GLU A 147 15.69 5.67 -25.03
C GLU A 147 16.09 5.07 -23.66
N ARG A 148 17.22 5.51 -23.09
CA ARG A 148 17.78 4.89 -21.88
C ARG A 148 16.79 4.94 -20.72
N VAL A 149 16.54 3.77 -20.14
CA VAL A 149 15.56 3.55 -19.08
C VAL A 149 16.23 3.59 -17.71
N PHE A 150 15.68 4.40 -16.82
CA PHE A 150 16.11 4.54 -15.43
C PHE A 150 14.97 4.17 -14.48
N LEU A 151 15.25 3.32 -13.51
CA LEU A 151 14.36 2.99 -12.40
C LEU A 151 14.55 4.03 -11.28
N ALA A 152 13.46 4.75 -10.96
CA ALA A 152 13.40 5.83 -10.00
C ALA A 152 12.62 5.45 -8.73
N ASP A 153 12.76 6.25 -7.67
CA ASP A 153 11.98 6.09 -6.42
C ASP A 153 12.07 4.69 -5.78
N PHE A 154 13.31 4.22 -5.56
CA PHE A 154 13.64 3.00 -4.81
C PHE A 154 13.11 3.02 -3.37
N GLY A 155 11.82 2.70 -3.19
CA GLY A 155 11.20 2.32 -1.92
C GLY A 155 11.42 3.29 -0.76
N ILE A 156 11.66 4.59 -0.99
CA ILE A 156 12.09 5.57 0.06
C ILE A 156 11.00 5.93 1.08
N ALA A 157 9.92 5.15 1.10
CA ALA A 157 9.06 4.94 2.26
C ALA A 157 8.22 3.68 2.01
N ARG A 158 8.81 2.49 2.20
CA ARG A 158 8.11 1.29 2.67
C ARG A 158 9.07 0.12 2.90
N ALA A 159 9.22 -0.28 4.16
CA ALA A 159 9.94 -1.47 4.55
C ALA A 159 9.24 -2.25 5.69
N LEU A 160 8.54 -3.31 5.28
CA LEU A 160 8.40 -4.60 5.96
C LEU A 160 7.85 -4.73 7.41
N ASP A 161 7.36 -3.67 8.05
CA ASP A 161 6.63 -3.79 9.34
C ASP A 161 5.18 -3.21 9.31
N GLU A 162 4.65 -2.83 8.14
CA GLU A 162 3.31 -2.24 8.00
C GLU A 162 2.16 -3.27 7.92
N VAL A 163 1.90 -3.98 9.03
CA VAL A 163 0.57 -4.61 9.26
C VAL A 163 -0.38 -3.64 9.99
N ALA A 164 0.16 -2.61 10.67
CA ALA A 164 -0.59 -1.78 11.63
C ALA A 164 -0.83 -0.30 11.23
N GLY A 165 -0.52 0.13 10.00
CA GLY A 165 -0.55 1.57 9.64
C GLY A 165 -0.95 1.93 8.21
N MET A 166 -1.49 1.00 7.44
CA MET A 166 -1.49 1.09 5.97
C MET A 166 -2.55 2.03 5.34
N THR A 167 -3.40 2.69 6.15
CA THR A 167 -4.66 3.34 5.70
C THR A 167 -4.77 4.86 5.92
N GLN A 168 -3.69 5.58 6.27
CA GLN A 168 -3.79 7.01 6.65
C GLN A 168 -3.50 8.08 5.58
N THR A 169 -3.25 7.75 4.31
CA THR A 169 -3.15 8.78 3.25
C THR A 169 -3.62 8.29 1.88
N GLY A 170 -4.40 9.14 1.17
CA GLY A 170 -4.93 8.93 -0.19
C GLY A 170 -3.90 8.84 -1.32
N MET A 171 -2.65 8.47 -1.01
CA MET A 171 -1.55 8.34 -1.96
C MET A 171 -0.92 6.93 -1.93
N VAL A 172 -1.33 6.10 -0.97
CA VAL A 172 -1.25 4.62 -1.05
C VAL A 172 -2.09 4.08 -2.22
N MET A 173 -3.05 4.88 -2.68
CA MET A 173 -4.06 4.57 -3.69
C MET A 173 -3.54 4.08 -5.06
N ALA A 174 -2.35 4.52 -5.49
CA ALA A 174 -1.84 4.21 -6.83
C ALA A 174 -0.96 2.94 -6.89
N SER A 175 -0.42 2.47 -5.76
CA SER A 175 0.51 1.33 -5.72
C SER A 175 -0.20 -0.02 -5.57
N ILE A 176 -1.46 -0.03 -5.08
CA ILE A 176 -2.27 -1.25 -4.95
C ILE A 176 -2.44 -1.98 -6.29
N ALA A 177 -2.58 -1.25 -7.40
CA ALA A 177 -2.75 -1.82 -8.75
C ALA A 177 -1.51 -2.57 -9.32
N TYR A 178 -0.41 -2.58 -8.56
CA TYR A 178 0.82 -3.32 -8.88
C TYR A 178 1.33 -4.13 -7.67
N ALA A 179 0.59 -4.16 -6.56
CA ALA A 179 1.04 -4.79 -5.32
C ALA A 179 0.97 -6.31 -5.39
N SER A 180 2.00 -6.99 -4.89
CA SER A 180 2.00 -8.45 -4.76
C SER A 180 1.05 -8.91 -3.65
N PRO A 181 0.52 -10.14 -3.72
CA PRO A 181 -0.36 -10.70 -2.69
C PRO A 181 0.24 -10.60 -1.29
N GLU A 182 1.51 -10.98 -1.14
CA GLU A 182 2.23 -10.93 0.13
C GLU A 182 2.40 -9.50 0.68
N SER A 183 2.51 -8.50 -0.20
CA SER A 183 2.54 -7.09 0.21
C SER A 183 1.18 -6.56 0.65
N LEU A 184 0.08 -7.21 0.26
CA LEU A 184 -1.28 -6.88 0.65
C LEU A 184 -1.74 -7.63 1.92
N THR A 185 -1.24 -8.85 2.15
CA THR A 185 -1.51 -9.63 3.38
C THR A 185 -0.55 -9.31 4.54
N GLY A 186 0.55 -8.60 4.27
CA GLY A 186 1.60 -8.35 5.27
C GLY A 186 2.51 -9.55 5.53
N GLU A 187 2.55 -10.50 4.60
CA GLU A 187 3.45 -11.65 4.64
C GLU A 187 4.91 -11.23 4.34
N PRO A 188 5.91 -12.09 4.66
CA PRO A 188 7.31 -11.81 4.38
C PRO A 188 7.60 -11.56 2.88
N VAL A 189 7.85 -10.30 2.54
CA VAL A 189 8.14 -9.83 1.18
C VAL A 189 9.61 -10.05 0.81
N ASP A 190 9.86 -10.78 -0.28
CA ASP A 190 11.18 -10.93 -0.91
C ASP A 190 11.22 -10.34 -2.34
N HIS A 191 12.31 -10.59 -3.08
CA HIS A 191 12.52 -10.05 -4.43
C HIS A 191 11.49 -10.51 -5.47
N ARG A 192 10.77 -11.60 -5.22
CA ARG A 192 9.70 -12.12 -6.09
C ARG A 192 8.43 -11.27 -6.03
N SER A 193 8.33 -10.36 -5.05
CA SER A 193 7.34 -9.30 -5.03
C SER A 193 7.58 -8.27 -6.14
N ASP A 194 8.83 -7.79 -6.29
CA ASP A 194 9.19 -6.87 -7.38
C ASP A 194 8.99 -7.53 -8.76
N VAL A 195 9.17 -8.86 -8.87
CA VAL A 195 8.87 -9.64 -10.08
C VAL A 195 7.37 -9.64 -10.41
N TYR A 196 6.50 -9.79 -9.40
CA TYR A 196 5.05 -9.70 -9.58
C TYR A 196 4.64 -8.31 -10.09
N SER A 197 5.13 -7.25 -9.44
CA SER A 197 4.87 -5.85 -9.81
C SER A 197 5.43 -5.51 -11.21
N LEU A 198 6.56 -6.11 -11.61
CA LEU A 198 7.08 -6.03 -12.98
C LEU A 198 6.16 -6.74 -13.99
N GLY A 199 5.55 -7.86 -13.61
CA GLY A 199 4.50 -8.54 -14.39
C GLY A 199 3.25 -7.68 -14.59
N CYS A 200 2.77 -7.03 -13.52
CA CYS A 200 1.69 -6.05 -13.60
C CYS A 200 2.05 -4.86 -14.51
N SER A 201 3.30 -4.40 -14.44
CA SER A 201 3.83 -3.33 -15.31
C SER A 201 3.87 -3.75 -16.78
N LEU A 202 4.28 -4.98 -17.08
CA LEU A 202 4.26 -5.54 -18.45
C LEU A 202 2.82 -5.59 -19.00
N TYR A 203 1.85 -6.10 -18.22
CA TYR A 203 0.44 -6.11 -18.61
C TYR A 203 -0.07 -4.67 -18.90
N ARG A 204 0.26 -3.69 -18.05
CA ARG A 204 -0.11 -2.28 -18.25
C ARG A 204 0.47 -1.70 -19.54
N LEU A 205 1.76 -1.88 -19.78
CA LEU A 205 2.46 -1.35 -20.95
C LEU A 205 2.00 -2.00 -22.26
N LEU A 206 1.54 -3.25 -22.23
CA LEU A 206 1.01 -3.96 -23.40
C LEU A 206 -0.47 -3.66 -23.69
N THR A 207 -1.30 -3.50 -22.67
CA THR A 207 -2.76 -3.41 -22.82
C THR A 207 -3.34 -2.00 -22.69
N GLY A 208 -2.58 -1.05 -22.13
CA GLY A 208 -3.11 0.26 -21.75
C GLY A 208 -3.99 0.25 -20.49
N GLN A 209 -4.14 -0.89 -19.81
CA GLN A 209 -4.95 -1.02 -18.58
C GLN A 209 -4.11 -1.61 -17.45
N ALA A 210 -4.28 -1.14 -16.21
CA ALA A 210 -3.71 -1.85 -15.06
C ALA A 210 -4.40 -3.22 -14.89
N PRO A 211 -3.74 -4.24 -14.31
CA PRO A 211 -4.42 -5.47 -13.93
C PRO A 211 -5.63 -5.17 -13.05
N TYR A 212 -6.70 -5.98 -13.19
CA TYR A 212 -7.91 -5.90 -12.37
C TYR A 212 -8.63 -4.53 -12.35
N ALA A 213 -8.30 -3.60 -13.25
CA ALA A 213 -8.90 -2.25 -13.32
C ALA A 213 -10.42 -2.24 -13.57
N ARG A 214 -11.03 -3.39 -13.89
CA ARG A 214 -12.46 -3.57 -14.12
C ARG A 214 -13.22 -4.17 -12.94
N SER A 215 -12.57 -4.60 -11.85
CA SER A 215 -13.21 -5.32 -10.73
C SER A 215 -14.09 -4.45 -9.80
N GLY A 216 -14.23 -3.14 -10.06
CA GLY A 216 -15.18 -2.27 -9.34
C GLY A 216 -14.57 -1.27 -8.35
N GLY A 217 -13.26 -1.03 -8.42
CA GLY A 217 -12.57 -0.05 -7.58
C GLY A 217 -11.33 -0.63 -6.91
N MET A 218 -10.77 0.12 -5.97
CA MET A 218 -9.44 -0.16 -5.40
C MET A 218 -9.43 -1.33 -4.41
N ALA A 219 -10.44 -1.43 -3.54
CA ALA A 219 -10.61 -2.57 -2.64
C ALA A 219 -10.83 -3.87 -3.45
N ALA A 220 -11.62 -3.80 -4.53
CA ALA A 220 -11.82 -4.91 -5.43
C ALA A 220 -10.55 -5.28 -6.22
N ALA A 221 -9.76 -4.30 -6.67
CA ALA A 221 -8.46 -4.56 -7.30
C ALA A 221 -7.47 -5.21 -6.31
N ALA A 222 -7.42 -4.77 -5.04
CA ALA A 222 -6.63 -5.41 -3.99
C ALA A 222 -7.07 -6.87 -3.77
N ALA A 223 -8.38 -7.12 -3.60
CA ALA A 223 -8.92 -8.46 -3.49
C ALA A 223 -8.62 -9.32 -4.73
N ALA A 224 -8.68 -8.75 -5.93
CA ALA A 224 -8.34 -9.43 -7.17
C ALA A 224 -6.84 -9.79 -7.27
N HIS A 225 -5.95 -8.91 -6.80
CA HIS A 225 -4.54 -9.25 -6.62
C HIS A 225 -4.34 -10.43 -5.66
N LEU A 226 -5.19 -10.63 -4.65
CA LEU A 226 -5.18 -11.81 -3.79
C LEU A 226 -5.75 -13.07 -4.47
N VAL A 227 -6.98 -13.03 -5.00
CA VAL A 227 -7.75 -14.25 -5.36
C VAL A 227 -8.13 -14.41 -6.83
N GLU A 228 -8.22 -13.34 -7.64
CA GLU A 228 -8.59 -13.48 -9.06
C GLU A 228 -7.42 -14.05 -9.89
N PRO A 229 -7.65 -14.89 -10.91
CA PRO A 229 -6.57 -15.37 -11.78
C PRO A 229 -5.87 -14.20 -12.50
N PRO A 230 -4.58 -14.31 -12.88
CA PRO A 230 -3.91 -13.29 -13.70
C PRO A 230 -4.67 -12.96 -14.98
N PRO A 231 -4.86 -11.68 -15.33
CA PRO A 231 -5.58 -11.28 -16.53
C PRO A 231 -4.76 -11.57 -17.79
N ARG A 232 -5.46 -11.93 -18.86
CA ARG A 232 -4.86 -12.21 -20.18
C ARG A 232 -4.73 -10.91 -20.98
N ALA A 233 -3.58 -10.68 -21.59
CA ALA A 233 -3.35 -9.49 -22.40
C ALA A 233 -4.09 -9.57 -23.75
N THR A 234 -4.27 -10.78 -24.31
CA THR A 234 -4.99 -10.96 -25.58
C THR A 234 -6.48 -10.62 -25.48
N ASP A 235 -7.07 -10.65 -24.28
CA ASP A 235 -8.47 -10.30 -24.04
C ASP A 235 -8.72 -8.78 -24.18
N ILE A 236 -7.67 -7.95 -24.12
CA ILE A 236 -7.70 -6.52 -24.43
C ILE A 236 -7.14 -6.25 -25.84
N VAL A 237 -5.99 -6.84 -26.16
CA VAL A 237 -5.24 -6.59 -27.40
C VAL A 237 -5.03 -7.90 -28.14
N ALA A 238 -6.04 -8.32 -28.90
CA ALA A 238 -6.06 -9.61 -29.61
C ALA A 238 -4.95 -9.77 -30.69
N SER A 239 -4.22 -8.71 -31.03
CA SER A 239 -3.05 -8.75 -31.92
C SER A 239 -1.74 -9.10 -31.21
N LEU A 240 -1.73 -9.20 -29.87
CA LEU A 240 -0.56 -9.68 -29.13
C LEU A 240 -0.38 -11.20 -29.29
N PRO A 241 0.87 -11.69 -29.31
CA PRO A 241 1.18 -13.11 -29.19
C PRO A 241 0.56 -13.73 -27.93
N ALA A 242 -0.11 -14.87 -28.09
CA ALA A 242 -0.70 -15.62 -26.97
C ALA A 242 0.33 -16.04 -25.90
N ALA A 243 1.61 -16.13 -26.26
CA ALA A 243 2.70 -16.36 -25.32
C ALA A 243 2.80 -15.32 -24.20
N PHE A 244 2.38 -14.06 -24.44
CA PHE A 244 2.36 -13.03 -23.39
C PHE A 244 1.39 -13.37 -22.24
N ASP A 245 0.27 -14.05 -22.51
CA ASP A 245 -0.64 -14.48 -21.45
C ASP A 245 0.05 -15.45 -20.48
N ALA A 246 0.84 -16.39 -21.00
CA ALA A 246 1.60 -17.33 -20.18
C ALA A 246 2.68 -16.61 -19.36
N VAL A 247 3.40 -15.65 -19.96
CA VAL A 247 4.40 -14.84 -19.25
C VAL A 247 3.77 -14.04 -18.11
N ILE A 248 2.63 -13.39 -18.35
CA ILE A 248 1.92 -12.60 -17.35
C ILE A 248 1.32 -13.52 -16.27
N ALA A 249 0.77 -14.67 -16.64
CA ALA A 249 0.24 -15.64 -15.69
C ALA A 249 1.32 -16.22 -14.76
N THR A 250 2.52 -16.51 -15.27
CA THR A 250 3.65 -16.93 -14.43
C THR A 250 4.15 -15.77 -13.56
N ALA A 251 4.37 -14.58 -14.12
CA ALA A 251 4.84 -13.43 -13.35
C ALA A 251 3.91 -13.04 -12.21
N MET A 252 2.59 -13.08 -12.45
CA MET A 252 1.55 -12.73 -11.49
C MET A 252 0.95 -13.94 -10.74
N ALA A 253 1.64 -15.09 -10.72
CA ALA A 253 1.20 -16.24 -9.94
C ALA A 253 1.09 -15.86 -8.45
N LYS A 254 0.04 -16.32 -7.76
CA LYS A 254 -0.23 -15.89 -6.38
C LYS A 254 0.84 -16.35 -5.41
N ASP A 255 1.17 -17.65 -5.44
CA ASP A 255 2.34 -18.23 -4.75
C ASP A 255 3.66 -17.71 -5.36
N PRO A 256 4.53 -17.03 -4.59
CA PRO A 256 5.85 -16.59 -5.04
C PRO A 256 6.75 -17.72 -5.60
N ALA A 257 6.56 -18.97 -5.16
CA ALA A 257 7.31 -20.11 -5.68
C ALA A 257 6.91 -20.52 -7.10
N GLN A 258 5.73 -20.11 -7.59
CA GLN A 258 5.27 -20.35 -8.97
C GLN A 258 5.63 -19.22 -9.95
N ARG A 259 6.27 -18.15 -9.46
CA ARG A 259 6.72 -17.01 -10.29
C ARG A 259 8.05 -17.30 -10.97
N TYR A 260 8.47 -16.41 -11.86
CA TYR A 260 9.88 -16.27 -12.21
C TYR A 260 10.69 -15.97 -10.94
N GLN A 261 11.83 -16.62 -10.76
CA GLN A 261 12.63 -16.50 -9.54
C GLN A 261 13.58 -15.29 -9.60
N SER A 262 13.62 -14.58 -10.72
CA SER A 262 14.35 -13.33 -10.91
C SER A 262 13.67 -12.42 -11.96
N ALA A 263 13.89 -11.11 -11.89
CA ALA A 263 13.37 -10.16 -12.88
C ALA A 263 13.91 -10.40 -14.32
N PRO A 264 15.19 -10.79 -14.52
CA PRO A 264 15.71 -11.16 -15.84
C PRO A 264 15.01 -12.38 -16.45
N GLU A 265 14.59 -13.38 -15.67
CA GLU A 265 13.84 -14.52 -16.21
C GLU A 265 12.52 -14.08 -16.85
N LEU A 266 11.78 -13.18 -16.17
CA LEU A 266 10.56 -12.55 -16.70
C LEU A 266 10.86 -11.79 -18.00
N ALA A 267 11.89 -10.94 -17.99
CA ALA A 267 12.27 -10.15 -19.17
C ALA A 267 12.66 -11.03 -20.38
N HIS A 268 13.45 -12.09 -20.17
CA HIS A 268 13.78 -13.04 -21.24
C HIS A 268 12.54 -13.81 -21.74
N ALA A 269 11.59 -14.13 -20.86
CA ALA A 269 10.34 -14.76 -21.26
C ALA A 269 9.46 -13.82 -22.10
N ALA A 270 9.36 -12.54 -21.71
CA ALA A 270 8.66 -11.50 -22.47
C ALA A 270 9.32 -11.24 -23.85
N ALA A 271 10.65 -11.26 -23.93
CA ALA A 271 11.37 -11.15 -25.20
C ALA A 271 11.08 -12.33 -26.14
N ARG A 272 11.09 -13.56 -25.64
CA ARG A 272 10.72 -14.74 -26.47
C ARG A 272 9.26 -14.69 -26.94
N ALA A 273 8.34 -14.27 -26.07
CA ALA A 273 6.93 -14.11 -26.43
C ALA A 273 6.72 -13.08 -27.55
N LEU A 274 7.56 -12.04 -27.60
CA LEU A 274 7.61 -11.08 -28.72
C LEU A 274 8.18 -11.71 -30.00
N ASP A 275 9.25 -12.49 -29.89
CA ASP A 275 9.92 -13.11 -31.04
C ASP A 275 9.09 -14.20 -31.73
N GLU A 276 8.24 -14.93 -31.01
CA GLU A 276 7.31 -15.94 -31.58
C GLU A 276 6.36 -15.36 -32.64
N THR A 277 6.07 -14.04 -32.58
CA THR A 277 5.36 -13.32 -33.66
C THR A 277 6.04 -13.45 -35.01
N THR A 278 7.39 -13.47 -35.00
CA THR A 278 8.24 -13.38 -36.18
C THR A 278 8.26 -14.69 -36.96
N ASP A 279 8.34 -15.82 -36.27
CA ASP A 279 8.30 -17.14 -36.92
C ASP A 279 6.87 -17.55 -37.33
N ALA A 280 5.84 -17.16 -36.55
CA ALA A 280 4.45 -17.31 -36.98
C ALA A 280 4.16 -16.54 -38.29
N HIS A 281 4.64 -15.30 -38.42
CA HIS A 281 4.50 -14.53 -39.66
C HIS A 281 5.35 -15.08 -40.82
N ARG A 282 6.57 -15.59 -40.56
CA ARG A 282 7.38 -16.27 -41.59
C ARG A 282 6.70 -17.51 -42.15
N HIS A 283 5.95 -18.25 -41.33
CA HIS A 283 5.20 -19.43 -41.78
C HIS A 283 3.85 -19.10 -42.41
N ALA A 284 3.24 -17.95 -42.10
CA ALA A 284 1.98 -17.51 -42.71
C ALA A 284 2.12 -17.09 -44.18
N VAL A 285 3.31 -16.68 -44.64
CA VAL A 285 3.57 -16.31 -46.04
C VAL A 285 4.10 -17.50 -46.85
N ARG A 286 3.28 -18.54 -47.00
CA ARG A 286 3.46 -19.55 -48.06
C ARG A 286 2.13 -19.77 -48.79
N PRO A 287 2.00 -19.39 -50.08
CA PRO A 287 0.76 -19.61 -50.83
C PRO A 287 0.42 -21.10 -50.93
N PRO A 288 -0.85 -21.50 -50.73
CA PRO A 288 -1.28 -22.87 -50.92
C PRO A 288 -1.47 -23.17 -52.42
N GLY A 289 -0.48 -23.78 -53.08
CA GLY A 289 -0.68 -24.27 -54.45
C GLY A 289 0.57 -24.61 -55.26
N ALA A 290 1.15 -25.79 -55.04
CA ALA A 290 1.88 -26.54 -56.07
C ALA A 290 1.91 -28.05 -55.71
N PRO A 291 1.51 -28.97 -56.61
CA PRO A 291 1.63 -30.41 -56.36
C PRO A 291 3.09 -30.89 -56.44
N PRO A 292 3.45 -32.00 -55.78
CA PRO A 292 4.82 -32.50 -55.76
C PRO A 292 5.21 -33.14 -57.10
N ALA A 293 6.05 -32.44 -57.88
CA ALA A 293 6.70 -33.02 -59.05
C ALA A 293 7.89 -33.89 -58.61
N ALA A 294 7.73 -35.21 -58.66
CA ALA A 294 8.79 -36.15 -58.39
C ALA A 294 9.78 -36.23 -59.58
N TRP A 295 11.06 -35.93 -59.34
CA TRP A 295 12.16 -36.27 -60.24
C TRP A 295 13.37 -36.78 -59.46
N THR A 296 14.05 -37.77 -60.03
CA THR A 296 15.10 -38.59 -59.43
C THR A 296 16.51 -38.01 -59.59
N THR A 297 17.38 -38.32 -58.61
CA THR A 297 18.85 -38.13 -58.51
C THR A 297 19.66 -38.93 -59.55
N PRO A 298 21.03 -38.91 -59.58
CA PRO A 298 22.07 -38.02 -58.98
C PRO A 298 22.91 -37.35 -60.14
N PRO A 299 24.23 -37.00 -60.09
CA PRO A 299 25.23 -36.86 -59.00
C PRO A 299 25.98 -35.48 -59.01
N ALA A 300 27.24 -35.43 -58.53
CA ALA A 300 28.10 -34.24 -58.43
C ALA A 300 29.32 -34.29 -59.39
N ALA A 301 29.96 -33.13 -59.63
CA ALA A 301 31.28 -33.02 -60.28
C ALA A 301 32.10 -31.85 -59.71
N GLN A 302 33.38 -32.10 -59.42
CA GLN A 302 34.39 -31.11 -59.00
C GLN A 302 35.29 -30.71 -60.20
N GLN A 303 35.78 -29.47 -60.20
CA GLN A 303 37.01 -28.97 -60.86
C GLN A 303 37.22 -27.53 -60.32
N SER A 304 38.30 -27.11 -59.65
CA SER A 304 39.77 -27.36 -59.74
C SER A 304 40.45 -26.59 -60.87
N TYR A 305 41.43 -25.73 -60.53
CA TYR A 305 42.63 -25.23 -61.26
C TYR A 305 42.98 -23.78 -60.83
N PRO A 306 44.24 -23.29 -60.98
CA PRO A 306 45.51 -23.89 -60.52
C PRO A 306 46.40 -22.89 -59.74
N ALA A 307 47.58 -23.33 -59.29
CA ALA A 307 48.63 -22.50 -58.70
C ALA A 307 49.77 -22.18 -59.70
N GLY A 308 50.53 -21.10 -59.42
CA GLY A 308 51.77 -20.71 -60.10
C GLY A 308 52.67 -19.92 -59.12
N ALA A 309 53.99 -20.03 -59.24
CA ALA A 309 54.97 -19.67 -58.19
C ALA A 309 55.97 -18.56 -58.62
N GLU A 310 57.01 -18.36 -57.79
CA GLU A 310 58.19 -17.46 -57.98
C GLU A 310 57.91 -15.95 -57.76
N THR A 311 58.77 -15.10 -57.17
CA THR A 311 60.19 -15.17 -56.70
C THR A 311 60.46 -14.11 -55.59
N ALA A 312 61.63 -14.16 -54.92
CA ALA A 312 62.22 -13.06 -54.10
C ALA A 312 63.36 -12.36 -54.89
N PRO A 313 64.16 -11.36 -54.39
CA PRO A 313 64.21 -10.66 -53.08
C PRO A 313 64.48 -9.12 -53.16
N SER A 314 64.92 -8.51 -52.03
CA SER A 314 65.87 -7.35 -51.90
C SER A 314 65.42 -5.87 -51.71
N THR A 315 65.57 -5.41 -50.45
CA THR A 315 66.31 -4.20 -49.97
C THR A 315 65.87 -2.73 -50.22
N ARG A 316 65.91 -1.97 -49.10
CA ARG A 316 66.27 -0.54 -48.84
C ARG A 316 65.20 0.50 -48.41
N GLN A 317 65.57 1.16 -47.30
CA GLN A 317 65.18 2.44 -46.66
C GLN A 317 65.05 3.68 -47.60
N PRO A 318 64.55 4.88 -47.17
CA PRO A 318 64.64 5.46 -45.80
C PRO A 318 63.40 6.21 -45.20
N ALA A 319 63.54 6.62 -43.93
CA ALA A 319 62.68 7.56 -43.15
C ALA A 319 63.26 9.02 -43.22
N PRO A 320 62.90 10.07 -42.41
CA PRO A 320 62.19 10.18 -41.10
C PRO A 320 61.25 11.44 -41.02
N PRO A 321 60.99 12.21 -39.91
CA PRO A 321 61.25 12.01 -38.46
C PRO A 321 60.17 12.43 -37.41
N SER A 322 60.34 11.91 -36.17
CA SER A 322 60.03 12.52 -34.83
C SER A 322 58.55 12.66 -34.39
N SER A 323 58.18 12.68 -33.09
CA SER A 323 58.95 12.75 -31.82
C SER A 323 58.20 12.12 -30.62
N GLY A 324 58.93 11.61 -29.59
CA GLY A 324 58.40 11.46 -28.21
C GLY A 324 58.90 10.22 -27.42
N PRO A 325 59.50 10.33 -26.20
CA PRO A 325 60.45 9.32 -25.70
C PRO A 325 60.12 8.61 -24.33
N PRO A 326 60.94 7.62 -23.88
CA PRO A 326 60.59 6.63 -22.82
C PRO A 326 61.41 6.73 -21.50
N PRO A 327 61.15 5.87 -20.49
CA PRO A 327 62.03 5.65 -19.33
C PRO A 327 62.87 4.35 -19.39
N PRO A 328 64.15 4.35 -18.96
CA PRO A 328 65.04 3.17 -18.90
C PRO A 328 65.21 2.57 -17.47
N PRO A 329 65.90 1.42 -17.31
CA PRO A 329 66.12 0.74 -16.02
C PRO A 329 67.55 0.81 -15.44
N SER A 330 67.64 0.58 -14.12
CA SER A 330 68.72 -0.08 -13.33
C SER A 330 70.18 0.43 -13.27
N ALA A 331 70.76 0.32 -12.06
CA ALA A 331 72.19 0.17 -11.68
C ALA A 331 73.15 1.39 -11.86
N ASP A 332 74.16 1.65 -11.01
CA ASP A 332 74.49 1.23 -9.62
C ASP A 332 75.64 2.12 -9.05
N GLN A 333 75.92 2.03 -7.73
CA GLN A 333 77.19 2.33 -7.02
C GLN A 333 77.74 3.78 -6.74
N SER A 334 77.71 4.13 -5.44
CA SER A 334 78.79 4.76 -4.60
C SER A 334 79.30 6.20 -4.87
N MET A 335 79.52 7.08 -3.87
CA MET A 335 80.48 6.92 -2.75
C MET A 335 80.34 8.02 -1.65
N ALA A 336 80.58 7.66 -0.37
CA ALA A 336 80.99 8.50 0.81
C ALA A 336 80.15 9.75 1.23
N ALA A 337 80.00 10.16 2.50
CA ALA A 337 80.20 9.62 3.87
C ALA A 337 79.30 10.49 4.82
N ALA A 338 79.09 10.29 6.13
CA ALA A 338 79.82 9.61 7.20
C ALA A 338 78.92 9.39 8.46
N PHE A 339 79.51 8.76 9.50
CA PHE A 339 79.11 8.70 10.93
C PHE A 339 78.05 7.69 11.44
N THR A 340 78.59 6.60 12.03
CA THR A 340 78.30 6.00 13.37
C THR A 340 76.87 5.52 13.73
N ASP A 341 76.65 4.37 14.39
CA ASP A 341 77.54 3.26 14.81
C ASP A 341 76.73 2.00 15.24
N PHE A 342 77.44 0.91 15.57
CA PHE A 342 76.99 -0.34 16.26
C PHE A 342 76.31 -1.50 15.50
N THR A 343 76.87 -2.70 15.75
CA THR A 343 76.45 -4.09 15.38
C THR A 343 76.32 -4.93 16.68
N PRO A 344 75.99 -6.27 16.72
CA PRO A 344 75.72 -7.26 15.66
C PRO A 344 74.49 -8.21 15.83
N THR A 345 74.36 -9.17 14.90
CA THR A 345 73.38 -10.28 14.66
C THR A 345 73.40 -11.43 15.72
N PRO A 346 72.54 -12.51 15.70
CA PRO A 346 71.91 -13.21 14.55
C PRO A 346 70.43 -13.70 14.68
N ALA A 347 69.94 -14.38 13.64
CA ALA A 347 68.53 -14.69 13.34
C ALA A 347 67.93 -15.97 13.98
N ARG A 348 66.58 -16.08 14.00
CA ARG A 348 65.82 -17.36 14.04
C ARG A 348 64.35 -17.24 13.57
N THR A 349 63.76 -18.40 13.26
CA THR A 349 62.57 -18.71 12.42
C THR A 349 61.17 -18.48 13.08
N PRO A 350 60.05 -18.54 12.31
CA PRO A 350 58.80 -17.84 12.67
C PRO A 350 57.84 -18.61 13.60
N ARG A 351 57.14 -17.86 14.48
CA ARG A 351 56.09 -18.38 15.38
C ARG A 351 54.94 -17.38 15.65
N ARG A 352 54.19 -16.97 14.63
CA ARG A 352 52.91 -16.21 14.80
C ARG A 352 51.77 -16.70 13.91
N ARG A 353 51.27 -17.92 14.17
CA ARG A 353 49.94 -18.38 13.69
C ARG A 353 49.07 -19.06 14.75
N ARG A 354 49.52 -19.11 16.02
CA ARG A 354 48.78 -19.76 17.13
C ARG A 354 48.08 -18.79 18.10
N LEU A 355 48.48 -17.50 18.12
CA LEU A 355 47.86 -16.49 18.99
C LEU A 355 46.50 -15.98 18.47
N LEU A 356 46.32 -15.88 17.14
CA LEU A 356 45.04 -15.46 16.54
C LEU A 356 43.93 -16.51 16.73
N VAL A 357 44.26 -17.80 16.70
CA VAL A 357 43.29 -18.89 16.92
C VAL A 357 42.83 -18.94 18.39
N ALA A 358 43.73 -18.68 19.34
CA ALA A 358 43.38 -18.61 20.76
C ALA A 358 42.44 -17.42 21.07
N ALA A 359 42.67 -16.26 20.45
CA ALA A 359 41.80 -15.09 20.59
C ALA A 359 40.39 -15.34 20.01
N ALA A 360 40.30 -15.99 18.84
CA ALA A 360 39.02 -16.36 18.24
C ALA A 360 38.24 -17.37 19.10
N ALA A 361 38.91 -18.38 19.67
CA ALA A 361 38.27 -19.34 20.56
C ALA A 361 37.72 -18.69 21.85
N ALA A 362 38.46 -17.76 22.45
CA ALA A 362 38.00 -17.02 23.63
C ALA A 362 36.77 -16.14 23.31
N ALA A 363 36.76 -15.46 22.15
CA ALA A 363 35.62 -14.68 21.71
C ALA A 363 34.35 -15.54 21.50
N VAL A 364 34.49 -16.73 20.91
CA VAL A 364 33.36 -17.68 20.74
C VAL A 364 32.86 -18.20 22.09
N VAL A 365 33.74 -18.50 23.06
CA VAL A 365 33.29 -18.93 24.40
C VAL A 365 32.56 -17.81 25.14
N VAL A 366 33.00 -16.56 25.03
CA VAL A 366 32.27 -15.40 25.58
C VAL A 366 30.94 -15.20 24.86
N LEU A 367 30.89 -15.36 23.54
CA LEU A 367 29.65 -15.25 22.77
C LEU A 367 28.65 -16.36 23.14
N VAL A 368 29.11 -17.60 23.29
CA VAL A 368 28.27 -18.73 23.72
C VAL A 368 27.84 -18.58 25.17
N ALA A 369 28.69 -18.08 26.07
CA ALA A 369 28.30 -17.76 27.45
C ALA A 369 27.29 -16.59 27.51
N ALA A 370 27.41 -15.60 26.63
CA ALA A 370 26.45 -14.51 26.50
C ALA A 370 25.12 -14.98 25.90
N VAL A 371 25.14 -15.87 24.90
CA VAL A 371 23.92 -16.47 24.31
C VAL A 371 23.25 -17.43 25.29
N VAL A 372 24.00 -18.30 25.99
CA VAL A 372 23.44 -19.15 27.05
C VAL A 372 22.90 -18.28 28.18
N GLY A 373 23.63 -17.25 28.61
CA GLY A 373 23.15 -16.28 29.59
C GLY A 373 21.85 -15.59 29.16
N PHE A 374 21.78 -15.13 27.91
CA PHE A 374 20.57 -14.53 27.32
C PHE A 374 19.41 -15.51 27.23
N VAL A 375 19.67 -16.79 26.94
CA VAL A 375 18.63 -17.85 26.87
C VAL A 375 18.21 -18.34 28.28
N THR A 376 19.06 -18.24 29.30
CA THR A 376 18.72 -18.67 30.68
C THR A 376 18.30 -17.53 31.61
N LEU A 377 18.52 -16.27 31.24
CA LEU A 377 18.16 -15.08 32.03
C LEU A 377 17.27 -14.08 31.25
N GLY A 378 17.04 -14.27 29.96
CA GLY A 378 16.01 -13.57 29.17
C GLY A 378 14.62 -14.19 29.33
N GLY A 379 14.29 -14.57 30.57
CA GLY A 379 13.11 -15.37 30.94
C GLY A 379 12.17 -14.66 31.91
N ASP A 380 12.16 -13.32 31.95
CA ASP A 380 11.03 -12.58 32.49
C ASP A 380 10.12 -12.20 31.32
N SER A 381 8.99 -12.90 31.24
CA SER A 381 7.86 -12.51 30.40
C SER A 381 7.35 -11.13 30.80
N ASP A 382 7.15 -10.24 29.82
CA ASP A 382 6.30 -9.06 29.95
C ASP A 382 4.92 -9.51 30.44
N SER A 383 4.77 -9.52 31.75
CA SER A 383 3.51 -9.81 32.40
C SER A 383 2.73 -8.51 32.33
N ALA A 384 1.79 -8.45 31.38
CA ALA A 384 0.74 -7.43 31.42
C ALA A 384 0.22 -7.33 32.87
N PRO A 385 -0.01 -6.11 33.39
CA PRO A 385 -0.39 -5.94 34.80
C PRO A 385 -1.55 -6.87 35.14
N PRO A 386 -1.50 -7.59 36.27
CA PRO A 386 -2.48 -8.62 36.57
C PRO A 386 -3.88 -8.01 36.61
N PHE A 387 -4.79 -8.58 35.81
CA PHE A 387 -6.16 -8.10 35.65
C PHE A 387 -6.79 -7.79 37.00
N ARG A 388 -7.36 -6.60 37.15
CA ARG A 388 -7.93 -6.16 38.42
C ARG A 388 -9.38 -6.61 38.48
N ALA A 389 -9.66 -7.52 39.42
CA ALA A 389 -11.03 -7.93 39.70
C ALA A 389 -11.95 -6.70 39.91
N GLN A 390 -13.02 -6.63 39.14
CA GLN A 390 -13.89 -5.46 39.06
C GLN A 390 -15.37 -5.84 38.99
N THR A 391 -16.19 -5.08 39.73
CA THR A 391 -17.65 -5.19 39.74
C THR A 391 -18.25 -4.07 38.90
N LEU A 392 -18.99 -4.43 37.86
CA LEU A 392 -19.52 -3.52 36.86
C LEU A 392 -21.05 -3.46 37.00
N ALA A 393 -21.61 -2.26 37.20
CA ALA A 393 -23.04 -2.04 37.36
C ALA A 393 -23.70 -1.66 36.03
N HIS A 394 -24.60 -2.51 35.56
CA HIS A 394 -25.29 -2.40 34.27
C HIS A 394 -26.81 -2.50 34.47
N GLU A 395 -27.59 -2.35 33.41
CA GLU A 395 -29.07 -2.24 33.47
C GLU A 395 -29.77 -3.34 34.28
N PHE A 396 -29.27 -4.58 34.23
CA PHE A 396 -29.88 -5.74 34.89
C PHE A 396 -29.20 -6.15 36.22
N GLY A 397 -28.26 -5.36 36.73
CA GLY A 397 -27.65 -5.60 38.04
C GLY A 397 -26.15 -5.31 38.08
N GLN A 398 -25.40 -6.23 38.68
CA GLN A 398 -23.95 -6.16 38.79
C GLN A 398 -23.33 -7.49 38.34
N THR A 399 -22.27 -7.39 37.53
CA THR A 399 -21.44 -8.52 37.12
C THR A 399 -20.03 -8.32 37.65
N GLU A 400 -19.46 -9.34 38.28
CA GLU A 400 -18.07 -9.35 38.76
C GLU A 400 -17.20 -10.09 37.74
N LEU A 401 -16.17 -9.42 37.25
CA LEU A 401 -15.09 -10.03 36.48
C LEU A 401 -13.90 -10.23 37.40
N THR A 402 -13.42 -11.47 37.52
CA THR A 402 -12.30 -11.84 38.40
C THR A 402 -11.01 -12.16 37.64
N ALA A 403 -11.09 -12.26 36.31
CA ALA A 403 -9.98 -12.47 35.39
C ALA A 403 -10.26 -11.77 34.05
N ALA A 404 -9.21 -11.52 33.26
CA ALA A 404 -9.34 -10.94 31.93
C ALA A 404 -10.10 -11.91 31.00
N PRO A 405 -11.08 -11.41 30.21
CA PRO A 405 -11.78 -12.21 29.23
C PRO A 405 -10.87 -12.54 28.03
N ASN A 406 -10.98 -13.76 27.52
CA ASN A 406 -10.18 -14.29 26.41
C ASN A 406 -11.07 -14.65 25.21
N ALA A 407 -12.38 -14.78 25.43
CA ALA A 407 -13.37 -15.17 24.43
C ALA A 407 -14.60 -14.26 24.55
N VAL A 408 -14.45 -13.00 24.09
CA VAL A 408 -15.53 -12.00 24.13
C VAL A 408 -16.54 -12.24 23.01
N ALA A 409 -17.82 -12.24 23.34
CA ALA A 409 -18.93 -12.19 22.38
C ALA A 409 -19.58 -10.79 22.40
N ALA A 410 -19.67 -10.12 21.25
CA ALA A 410 -20.32 -8.81 21.11
C ALA A 410 -21.63 -8.93 20.32
N LEU A 411 -22.77 -8.56 20.93
CA LEU A 411 -24.09 -8.83 20.36
C LEU A 411 -24.78 -7.62 19.71
N GLY A 412 -24.23 -6.41 19.87
CA GLY A 412 -24.47 -5.29 18.96
C GLY A 412 -23.32 -5.10 17.98
N LEU A 413 -23.60 -4.76 16.72
CA LEU A 413 -22.56 -4.37 15.74
C LEU A 413 -21.67 -3.24 16.30
N GLY A 414 -22.27 -2.21 16.89
CA GLY A 414 -21.54 -1.13 17.54
C GLY A 414 -20.76 -1.54 18.80
N ASP A 415 -21.05 -2.71 19.40
CA ASP A 415 -20.21 -3.31 20.44
C ASP A 415 -19.02 -4.03 19.80
N GLY A 416 -19.24 -4.71 18.66
CA GLY A 416 -18.20 -5.35 17.85
C GLY A 416 -17.14 -4.35 17.39
N ASP A 417 -17.57 -3.25 16.76
CA ASP A 417 -16.72 -2.11 16.40
C ASP A 417 -15.86 -1.65 17.59
N ALA A 418 -16.47 -1.42 18.76
CA ALA A 418 -15.78 -0.93 19.94
C ALA A 418 -14.73 -1.94 20.47
N VAL A 419 -15.09 -3.22 20.60
CA VAL A 419 -14.18 -4.27 21.09
C VAL A 419 -12.98 -4.44 20.14
N LEU A 420 -13.24 -4.51 18.83
CA LEU A 420 -12.21 -4.62 17.80
C LEU A 420 -11.31 -3.37 17.73
N SER A 421 -11.89 -2.17 17.86
CA SER A 421 -11.15 -0.90 17.88
C SER A 421 -10.20 -0.78 19.07
N LEU A 422 -10.53 -1.41 20.20
CA LEU A 422 -9.68 -1.51 21.39
C LEU A 422 -8.61 -2.62 21.28
N GLY A 423 -8.44 -3.21 20.09
CA GLY A 423 -7.45 -4.26 19.81
C GLY A 423 -7.80 -5.63 20.39
N VAL A 424 -9.04 -5.83 20.90
CA VAL A 424 -9.47 -7.10 21.46
C VAL A 424 -10.19 -7.92 20.39
N GLN A 425 -9.77 -9.17 20.22
CA GLN A 425 -10.35 -10.07 19.24
C GLN A 425 -11.61 -10.77 19.80
N LEU A 426 -12.64 -10.87 18.95
CA LEU A 426 -13.91 -11.48 19.31
C LEU A 426 -13.88 -13.00 19.10
N ALA A 427 -14.59 -13.73 19.96
CA ALA A 427 -14.96 -15.14 19.74
C ALA A 427 -16.29 -15.25 18.97
N ALA A 428 -17.22 -14.32 19.22
CA ALA A 428 -18.46 -14.19 18.46
C ALA A 428 -18.85 -12.74 18.25
N VAL A 429 -19.58 -12.47 17.16
CA VAL A 429 -20.15 -11.17 16.87
C VAL A 429 -21.49 -11.34 16.17
N TYR A 430 -22.51 -10.59 16.58
CA TYR A 430 -23.78 -10.58 15.85
C TYR A 430 -23.72 -9.61 14.68
N ALA A 431 -24.03 -10.09 13.47
CA ALA A 431 -24.15 -9.25 12.29
C ALA A 431 -25.42 -9.64 11.49
N ALA A 432 -26.33 -8.68 11.33
CA ALA A 432 -27.57 -8.89 10.61
C ALA A 432 -27.28 -9.23 9.14
N GLY A 433 -27.65 -10.43 8.70
CA GLY A 433 -27.31 -10.97 7.37
C GLY A 433 -26.10 -11.91 7.33
N GLY A 434 -25.42 -12.14 8.47
CA GLY A 434 -24.37 -13.16 8.59
C GLY A 434 -22.99 -12.76 8.04
N ALA A 435 -22.79 -11.49 7.70
CA ALA A 435 -21.50 -10.93 7.31
C ALA A 435 -21.25 -9.61 8.05
N LEU A 436 -19.99 -9.39 8.47
CA LEU A 436 -19.58 -8.12 9.09
C LEU A 436 -19.42 -7.02 8.03
N PRO A 437 -19.56 -5.74 8.39
CA PRO A 437 -19.14 -4.63 7.51
C PRO A 437 -17.62 -4.65 7.26
N SER A 438 -17.15 -4.10 6.14
CA SER A 438 -15.72 -4.22 5.77
C SER A 438 -14.74 -3.61 6.78
N TRP A 439 -15.12 -2.54 7.49
CA TRP A 439 -14.24 -1.94 8.51
C TRP A 439 -14.09 -2.81 9.76
N GLU A 440 -15.11 -3.60 10.12
CA GLU A 440 -15.00 -4.60 11.18
C GLU A 440 -14.20 -5.81 10.68
N GLN A 441 -14.45 -6.30 9.46
CA GLN A 441 -13.66 -7.38 8.86
C GLN A 441 -12.16 -7.06 8.84
N ALA A 442 -11.78 -5.81 8.54
CA ALA A 442 -10.39 -5.36 8.49
C ALA A 442 -9.67 -5.38 9.86
N LEU A 443 -10.40 -5.46 10.98
CA LEU A 443 -9.85 -5.54 12.34
C LEU A 443 -9.85 -6.98 12.90
N VAL A 444 -10.48 -7.93 12.20
CA VAL A 444 -10.53 -9.33 12.63
C VAL A 444 -9.25 -10.06 12.20
N THR A 445 -8.51 -10.55 13.19
CA THR A 445 -7.37 -11.46 13.00
C THR A 445 -7.67 -12.87 13.51
N ASN A 446 -8.67 -13.04 14.40
CA ASN A 446 -9.11 -14.35 14.88
C ASN A 446 -9.85 -15.15 13.78
N GLN A 447 -9.14 -16.13 13.21
CA GLN A 447 -9.66 -17.08 12.21
C GLN A 447 -10.84 -17.95 12.72
N ASN A 448 -11.07 -18.00 14.04
CA ASN A 448 -12.17 -18.76 14.66
C ASN A 448 -13.39 -17.90 15.02
N LEU A 449 -13.42 -16.63 14.62
CA LEU A 449 -14.55 -15.73 14.89
C LEU A 449 -15.87 -16.31 14.34
N ARG A 450 -16.89 -16.38 15.19
CA ARG A 450 -18.24 -16.76 14.79
C ARG A 450 -19.12 -15.52 14.53
N VAL A 451 -19.41 -15.27 13.26
CA VAL A 451 -20.45 -14.30 12.88
C VAL A 451 -21.82 -14.95 13.08
N LEU A 452 -22.60 -14.42 14.01
CA LEU A 452 -23.91 -14.93 14.39
C LEU A 452 -25.00 -14.26 13.55
N ALA A 453 -25.86 -15.07 12.94
CA ALA A 453 -27.03 -14.60 12.17
C ALA A 453 -28.22 -14.21 13.07
N ASP A 454 -28.22 -14.65 14.33
CA ASP A 454 -29.14 -14.24 15.38
C ASP A 454 -28.39 -14.13 16.72
N ALA A 455 -28.87 -13.27 17.62
CA ALA A 455 -28.27 -13.03 18.93
C ALA A 455 -28.86 -13.94 20.04
N ALA A 456 -29.49 -15.08 19.70
CA ALA A 456 -30.10 -15.94 20.70
C ALA A 456 -29.04 -16.75 21.47
N ALA A 457 -29.29 -16.95 22.77
CA ALA A 457 -28.37 -17.65 23.66
C ALA A 457 -27.82 -19.01 23.13
N PRO A 458 -28.58 -19.87 22.43
CA PRO A 458 -28.03 -21.10 21.86
C PRO A 458 -26.97 -20.87 20.77
N ALA A 459 -27.12 -19.82 19.95
CA ALA A 459 -26.15 -19.45 18.92
C ALA A 459 -24.87 -18.88 19.55
N VAL A 460 -25.03 -18.01 20.55
CA VAL A 460 -23.94 -17.43 21.34
C VAL A 460 -23.15 -18.51 22.09
N ALA A 461 -23.83 -19.47 22.73
CA ALA A 461 -23.20 -20.58 23.46
C ALA A 461 -22.29 -21.45 22.59
N ALA A 462 -22.59 -21.58 21.29
CA ALA A 462 -21.77 -22.36 20.36
C ALA A 462 -20.36 -21.76 20.16
N ALA A 463 -20.14 -20.49 20.48
CA ALA A 463 -18.83 -19.84 20.45
C ALA A 463 -18.00 -20.04 21.74
N ASN A 464 -18.59 -20.60 22.80
CA ASN A 464 -17.97 -20.76 24.12
C ASN A 464 -17.32 -19.46 24.66
N PRO A 465 -18.08 -18.35 24.77
CA PRO A 465 -17.54 -17.10 25.32
C PRO A 465 -17.29 -17.18 26.83
N ASP A 466 -16.30 -16.44 27.33
CA ASP A 466 -16.09 -16.18 28.76
C ASP A 466 -16.62 -14.81 29.21
N LEU A 467 -17.01 -13.95 28.26
CA LEU A 467 -17.73 -12.70 28.46
C LEU A 467 -18.68 -12.42 27.29
N ILE A 468 -19.91 -11.98 27.59
CA ILE A 468 -20.87 -11.43 26.63
C ILE A 468 -21.03 -9.94 26.89
N ILE A 469 -20.95 -9.14 25.83
CA ILE A 469 -21.22 -7.70 25.82
C ILE A 469 -22.41 -7.43 24.89
N ASP A 470 -23.43 -6.78 25.43
CA ASP A 470 -24.61 -6.32 24.68
C ASP A 470 -25.08 -4.98 25.24
N THR A 471 -24.61 -3.86 24.66
CA THR A 471 -25.05 -2.52 25.09
C THR A 471 -26.35 -2.07 24.42
N GLY A 472 -27.00 -2.96 23.66
CA GLY A 472 -28.31 -2.74 23.06
C GLY A 472 -29.44 -2.65 24.08
N VAL A 473 -30.63 -2.29 23.59
CA VAL A 473 -31.86 -2.33 24.38
C VAL A 473 -32.43 -3.75 24.33
N ILE A 474 -32.09 -4.56 25.33
CA ILE A 474 -32.62 -5.92 25.50
C ILE A 474 -33.65 -6.00 26.61
N ASN A 475 -34.46 -7.07 26.62
CA ASN A 475 -35.41 -7.34 27.70
C ASN A 475 -34.83 -8.33 28.72
N ALA A 476 -35.45 -8.40 29.90
CA ALA A 476 -34.99 -9.23 31.01
C ALA A 476 -34.94 -10.75 30.69
N ALA A 477 -35.77 -11.25 29.76
CA ALA A 477 -35.74 -12.66 29.36
C ALA A 477 -34.56 -12.95 28.42
N THR A 478 -34.27 -12.05 27.47
CA THR A 478 -33.05 -12.11 26.64
C THR A 478 -31.80 -12.04 27.53
N TYR A 479 -31.74 -11.08 28.45
CA TYR A 479 -30.62 -10.95 29.40
C TYR A 479 -30.42 -12.22 30.23
N SER A 480 -31.48 -12.77 30.83
CA SER A 480 -31.43 -14.01 31.62
C SER A 480 -30.94 -15.22 30.81
N ALA A 481 -31.36 -15.32 29.55
CA ALA A 481 -30.89 -16.38 28.65
C ALA A 481 -29.40 -16.25 28.30
N LEU A 482 -28.89 -15.03 28.10
CA LEU A 482 -27.46 -14.78 27.85
C LEU A 482 -26.62 -14.99 29.11
N GLN A 483 -27.10 -14.55 30.28
CA GLN A 483 -26.43 -14.75 31.57
C GLN A 483 -26.26 -16.24 31.93
N ALA A 484 -27.14 -17.11 31.43
CA ALA A 484 -27.02 -18.56 31.57
C ALA A 484 -25.92 -19.19 30.67
N VAL A 485 -25.38 -18.44 29.71
CA VAL A 485 -24.26 -18.86 28.84
C VAL A 485 -22.92 -18.42 29.43
N ALA A 486 -22.79 -17.13 29.74
CA ALA A 486 -21.56 -16.53 30.28
C ALA A 486 -21.90 -15.22 31.03
N PRO A 487 -20.97 -14.68 31.85
CA PRO A 487 -21.09 -13.33 32.40
C PRO A 487 -21.50 -12.33 31.31
N THR A 488 -22.61 -11.65 31.51
CA THR A 488 -23.24 -10.78 30.49
C THR A 488 -23.32 -9.36 31.00
N ILE A 489 -22.63 -8.44 30.34
CA ILE A 489 -22.56 -7.03 30.72
C ILE A 489 -23.32 -6.21 29.68
N THR A 490 -24.34 -5.47 30.15
CA THR A 490 -25.15 -4.59 29.32
C THR A 490 -24.73 -3.13 29.44
N ARG A 491 -25.51 -2.19 28.88
CA ARG A 491 -25.30 -0.75 29.09
C ARG A 491 -25.27 -0.36 30.59
N PRO A 492 -24.56 0.71 30.99
CA PRO A 492 -24.44 1.14 32.38
C PRO A 492 -25.80 1.30 33.08
N SER A 493 -25.83 1.02 34.39
CA SER A 493 -27.08 1.13 35.18
C SER A 493 -27.65 2.55 35.12
N GLY A 494 -28.91 2.69 34.68
CA GLY A 494 -29.60 3.97 34.53
C GLY A 494 -29.24 4.78 33.27
N ALA A 495 -28.44 4.24 32.34
CA ALA A 495 -28.18 4.88 31.06
C ALA A 495 -29.34 4.71 30.06
N GLY A 496 -29.62 5.75 29.26
CA GLY A 496 -30.49 5.69 28.09
C GLY A 496 -29.80 5.05 26.88
N ALA A 497 -30.15 5.44 25.66
CA ALA A 497 -29.35 5.09 24.48
C ALA A 497 -27.92 5.69 24.59
N LEU A 498 -26.89 4.85 24.42
CA LEU A 498 -25.49 5.28 24.44
C LEU A 498 -25.10 5.92 23.10
N THR A 499 -24.32 6.99 23.13
CA THR A 499 -23.53 7.40 21.96
C THR A 499 -22.40 6.39 21.74
N TRP A 500 -21.84 6.36 20.53
CA TRP A 500 -20.73 5.45 20.23
C TRP A 500 -19.49 5.74 21.09
N GLN A 501 -19.23 7.00 21.42
CA GLN A 501 -18.14 7.40 22.32
C GLN A 501 -18.36 6.85 23.74
N ALA A 502 -19.59 7.00 24.28
CA ALA A 502 -19.93 6.49 25.61
C ALA A 502 -19.90 4.95 25.66
N ARG A 503 -20.30 4.28 24.56
CA ARG A 503 -20.15 2.83 24.41
C ARG A 503 -18.68 2.41 24.38
N LEU A 504 -17.84 3.07 23.60
CA LEU A 504 -16.40 2.79 23.51
C LEU A 504 -15.74 2.91 24.89
N GLN A 505 -16.02 3.99 25.63
CA GLN A 505 -15.54 4.18 27.01
C GLN A 505 -16.05 3.09 27.96
N TRP A 506 -17.33 2.71 27.87
CA TRP A 506 -17.89 1.66 28.72
C TRP A 506 -17.24 0.30 28.44
N ILE A 507 -17.09 -0.08 27.17
CA ILE A 507 -16.45 -1.34 26.77
C ILE A 507 -14.96 -1.33 27.10
N ALA A 508 -14.28 -0.19 26.95
CA ALA A 508 -12.90 -0.04 27.36
C ALA A 508 -12.71 -0.28 28.86
N ARG A 509 -13.62 0.24 29.70
CA ARG A 509 -13.62 -0.05 31.13
C ARG A 509 -13.89 -1.53 31.45
N ILE A 510 -14.78 -2.20 30.70
CA ILE A 510 -15.01 -3.64 30.83
C ILE A 510 -13.72 -4.45 30.57
N LEU A 511 -12.91 -4.00 29.60
CA LEU A 511 -11.74 -4.71 29.07
C LEU A 511 -10.39 -4.20 29.59
N GLU A 512 -10.36 -3.26 30.54
CA GLU A 512 -9.15 -2.56 31.02
C GLU A 512 -8.35 -1.90 29.87
N ARG A 513 -9.02 -1.00 29.13
CA ARG A 513 -8.52 -0.30 27.94
C ARG A 513 -8.85 1.20 27.93
N ASP A 514 -9.11 1.81 29.09
CA ASP A 514 -9.53 3.22 29.20
C ASP A 514 -8.57 4.22 28.53
N ASP A 515 -7.26 3.98 28.63
CA ASP A 515 -6.22 4.79 27.95
C ASP A 515 -6.31 4.66 26.42
N ASP A 516 -6.66 3.48 25.91
CA ASP A 516 -6.82 3.24 24.47
C ASP A 516 -8.06 3.93 23.94
N ALA A 517 -9.20 3.81 24.64
CA ALA A 517 -10.41 4.56 24.29
C ALA A 517 -10.17 6.08 24.29
N SER A 518 -9.42 6.59 25.28
CA SER A 518 -9.08 8.02 25.34
C SER A 518 -8.29 8.45 24.10
N ARG A 519 -7.24 7.69 23.73
CA ARG A 519 -6.46 7.95 22.51
C ARG A 519 -7.30 7.87 21.22
N LEU A 520 -8.20 6.89 21.10
CA LEU A 520 -9.08 6.73 19.95
C LEU A 520 -10.08 7.91 19.81
N LEU A 521 -10.60 8.42 20.93
CA LEU A 521 -11.50 9.57 20.96
C LEU A 521 -10.79 10.87 20.60
N ASP A 522 -9.59 11.09 21.14
CA ASP A 522 -8.76 12.25 20.81
C ASP A 522 -8.40 12.24 19.31
N ASN A 523 -7.91 11.11 18.80
CA ASN A 523 -7.59 10.93 17.37
C ASN A 523 -8.81 11.21 16.46
N THR A 524 -10.01 10.75 16.85
CA THR A 524 -11.23 10.99 16.07
C THR A 524 -11.63 12.46 16.10
N SER A 525 -11.51 13.10 17.25
CA SER A 525 -11.81 14.54 17.44
C SER A 525 -10.88 15.42 16.60
N SER A 526 -9.59 15.08 16.56
CA SER A 526 -8.60 15.72 15.68
C SER A 526 -8.91 15.50 14.21
N ALA A 527 -9.15 14.26 13.78
CA ALA A 527 -9.44 13.94 12.38
C ALA A 527 -10.69 14.70 11.86
N LEU A 528 -11.76 14.78 12.66
CA LEU A 528 -12.97 15.52 12.29
C LEU A 528 -12.75 17.04 12.29
N ALA A 529 -11.88 17.57 13.15
CA ALA A 529 -11.47 18.98 13.11
C ALA A 529 -10.65 19.32 11.85
N ASP A 530 -9.76 18.42 11.43
CA ASP A 530 -8.98 18.55 10.20
C ASP A 530 -9.87 18.49 8.96
N LEU A 531 -10.81 17.53 8.89
CA LEU A 531 -11.79 17.43 7.81
C LEU A 531 -12.68 18.67 7.71
N ARG A 532 -13.15 19.21 8.85
CA ARG A 532 -13.91 20.47 8.90
C ARG A 532 -13.09 21.66 8.37
N THR A 533 -11.78 21.67 8.63
CA THR A 533 -10.84 22.69 8.12
C THR A 533 -10.59 22.53 6.61
N GLN A 534 -10.49 21.30 6.12
CA GLN A 534 -10.28 20.98 4.69
C GLN A 534 -11.54 21.23 3.83
N HIS A 535 -12.74 21.12 4.42
CA HIS A 535 -14.02 21.27 3.72
C HIS A 535 -14.87 22.43 4.28
N PRO A 536 -14.40 23.69 4.21
CA PRO A 536 -15.11 24.84 4.78
C PRO A 536 -16.49 25.09 4.13
N ALA A 537 -16.75 24.52 2.95
CA ALA A 537 -18.05 24.56 2.28
C ALA A 537 -19.18 23.85 3.06
N PHE A 538 -18.86 22.94 3.99
CA PHE A 538 -19.87 22.32 4.85
C PHE A 538 -20.39 23.27 5.92
N SER A 539 -19.53 24.21 6.37
CA SER A 539 -19.75 25.06 7.53
C SER A 539 -21.07 25.82 7.47
N GLY A 540 -21.98 25.47 8.38
CA GLY A 540 -23.25 26.17 8.59
C GLY A 540 -24.34 25.89 7.55
N LYS A 541 -24.06 25.13 6.48
CA LYS A 541 -25.08 24.57 5.59
C LYS A 541 -25.92 23.54 6.34
N SER A 542 -27.22 23.52 6.08
CA SER A 542 -28.11 22.53 6.65
C SER A 542 -28.11 21.23 5.85
N ILE A 543 -28.10 20.09 6.55
CA ILE A 543 -28.18 18.76 5.93
C ILE A 543 -29.26 17.91 6.59
N ARG A 544 -29.98 17.11 5.80
CA ARG A 544 -30.93 16.10 6.32
C ARG A 544 -30.64 14.73 5.72
N VAL A 545 -30.62 13.71 6.58
CA VAL A 545 -30.50 12.31 6.20
C VAL A 545 -31.89 11.71 6.00
N VAL A 546 -32.11 11.11 4.84
CA VAL A 546 -33.37 10.44 4.45
C VAL A 546 -33.05 9.00 4.13
N TYR A 547 -33.63 8.07 4.88
CA TYR A 547 -33.50 6.64 4.63
C TYR A 547 -34.61 6.16 3.70
N VAL A 548 -34.24 5.42 2.65
CA VAL A 548 -35.18 4.80 1.71
C VAL A 548 -35.01 3.29 1.78
N THR A 549 -36.11 2.59 2.08
CA THR A 549 -36.14 1.14 2.26
C THR A 549 -37.32 0.55 1.49
N ASP A 550 -37.31 -0.76 1.27
CA ASP A 550 -38.44 -1.50 0.68
C ASP A 550 -39.77 -1.29 1.41
N THR A 551 -39.73 -0.94 2.71
CA THR A 551 -40.92 -0.79 3.58
C THR A 551 -41.35 0.67 3.75
N GLY A 552 -40.61 1.64 3.23
CA GLY A 552 -40.96 3.06 3.27
C GLY A 552 -39.77 3.98 3.50
N ILE A 553 -40.09 5.24 3.84
CA ILE A 553 -39.14 6.34 3.99
C ILE A 553 -39.15 6.86 5.43
N SER A 554 -37.96 6.96 6.03
CA SER A 554 -37.75 7.62 7.32
C SER A 554 -36.70 8.72 7.18
N VAL A 555 -36.60 9.58 8.19
CA VAL A 555 -35.57 10.61 8.29
C VAL A 555 -34.86 10.49 9.62
N ALA A 556 -33.54 10.71 9.63
CA ALA A 556 -32.77 10.67 10.86
C ALA A 556 -33.09 11.90 11.72
N LEU A 557 -33.28 11.70 13.02
CA LEU A 557 -33.48 12.75 14.02
C LEU A 557 -32.11 13.30 14.48
N ALA A 558 -32.10 14.48 15.09
CA ALA A 558 -30.88 15.15 15.52
C ALA A 558 -30.03 14.32 16.51
N GLN A 559 -30.67 13.48 17.34
CA GLN A 559 -29.95 12.57 18.25
C GLN A 559 -29.27 11.36 17.58
N SER A 560 -29.52 11.10 16.29
CA SER A 560 -28.97 9.96 15.55
C SER A 560 -27.45 10.03 15.34
N GLY A 561 -26.83 8.87 15.09
CA GLY A 561 -25.41 8.76 14.75
C GLY A 561 -25.05 9.57 13.51
N ALA A 562 -25.78 9.37 12.41
CA ALA A 562 -25.60 10.10 11.16
C ALA A 562 -25.72 11.63 11.34
N ALA A 563 -26.71 12.11 12.09
CA ALA A 563 -26.86 13.54 12.35
C ALA A 563 -25.65 14.12 13.08
N ARG A 564 -25.25 13.50 14.20
CA ARG A 564 -24.10 13.93 15.00
C ARG A 564 -22.78 13.93 14.22
N TYR A 565 -22.52 12.89 13.44
CA TYR A 565 -21.33 12.81 12.58
C TYR A 565 -21.29 13.98 11.57
N LEU A 566 -22.43 14.31 10.95
CA LEU A 566 -22.51 15.43 10.01
C LEU A 566 -22.39 16.80 10.70
N GLU A 567 -22.89 16.96 11.93
CA GLU A 567 -22.65 18.14 12.76
C GLU A 567 -21.18 18.28 13.15
N GLU A 568 -20.51 17.17 13.50
CA GLU A 568 -19.07 17.14 13.76
C GLU A 568 -18.26 17.51 12.50
N LEU A 569 -18.70 17.15 11.29
CA LEU A 569 -18.13 17.65 10.03
C LEU A 569 -18.43 19.14 9.73
N GLY A 570 -19.25 19.82 10.55
CA GLY A 570 -19.53 21.26 10.45
C GLY A 570 -20.85 21.64 9.77
N PHE A 571 -21.67 20.67 9.36
CA PHE A 571 -23.04 20.96 8.92
C PHE A 571 -23.93 21.36 10.11
N ARG A 572 -25.10 21.91 9.80
CA ARG A 572 -26.17 22.18 10.77
C ARG A 572 -27.27 21.12 10.59
N TYR A 573 -27.60 20.34 11.61
CA TYR A 573 -28.74 19.43 11.50
C TYR A 573 -30.05 20.14 11.88
N PRO A 574 -31.12 20.07 11.05
CA PRO A 574 -32.42 20.62 11.44
C PRO A 574 -33.06 19.83 12.60
N SER A 575 -33.51 20.56 13.63
CA SER A 575 -34.24 20.03 14.79
C SER A 575 -35.75 20.32 14.74
N ASP A 576 -36.29 20.48 13.54
CA ASP A 576 -37.70 20.82 13.27
C ASP A 576 -38.63 19.61 13.45
N LEU A 577 -38.11 18.40 13.22
CA LEU A 577 -38.75 17.15 13.56
C LEU A 577 -38.37 16.77 15.00
N GLY A 578 -39.26 17.10 15.94
CA GLY A 578 -39.15 16.63 17.32
C GLY A 578 -39.42 15.12 17.43
N ALA A 579 -38.82 14.46 18.42
CA ALA A 579 -39.02 13.04 18.68
C ALA A 579 -40.51 12.75 18.97
N ALA A 580 -41.23 12.24 17.96
CA ALA A 580 -42.66 11.98 18.04
C ALA A 580 -43.03 10.80 18.98
N GLY A 581 -42.04 10.06 19.50
CA GLY A 581 -42.23 9.08 20.56
C GLY A 581 -40.97 8.73 21.36
N GLY A 582 -40.78 9.36 22.52
CA GLY A 582 -39.76 8.95 23.50
C GLY A 582 -38.32 9.37 23.18
N GLY A 583 -37.45 9.34 24.19
CA GLY A 583 -36.09 9.89 24.11
C GLY A 583 -35.10 9.09 23.25
N ASP A 584 -35.31 7.79 23.08
CA ASP A 584 -34.37 6.89 22.41
C ASP A 584 -34.66 6.70 20.90
N GLN A 585 -35.71 7.31 20.33
CA GLN A 585 -35.93 7.27 18.88
C GLN A 585 -34.83 8.03 18.14
N THR A 586 -34.21 7.41 17.13
CA THR A 586 -33.19 8.03 16.26
C THR A 586 -33.70 8.34 14.85
N GLU A 587 -34.85 7.80 14.46
CA GLU A 587 -35.45 7.95 13.13
C GLU A 587 -36.96 8.14 13.23
N GLN A 588 -37.53 8.89 12.29
CA GLN A 588 -38.98 9.10 12.19
C GLN A 588 -39.47 8.80 10.77
N THR A 589 -40.46 7.92 10.65
CA THR A 589 -41.20 7.72 9.40
C THR A 589 -42.03 8.96 9.08
N ILE A 590 -41.92 9.49 7.86
CA ILE A 590 -42.70 10.65 7.40
C ILE A 590 -43.43 10.34 6.09
N PRO A 591 -44.64 10.88 5.86
CA PRO A 591 -45.29 10.81 4.56
C PRO A 591 -44.41 11.47 3.48
N GLU A 592 -44.32 10.83 2.32
CA GLU A 592 -43.47 11.25 1.20
C GLU A 592 -43.71 12.71 0.77
N ALA A 593 -44.97 13.17 0.83
CA ALA A 593 -45.34 14.55 0.51
C ALA A 593 -44.62 15.59 1.38
N LEU A 594 -44.29 15.27 2.64
CA LEU A 594 -43.64 16.18 3.58
C LEU A 594 -42.10 16.26 3.41
N LEU A 595 -41.51 15.43 2.52
CA LEU A 595 -40.04 15.40 2.31
C LEU A 595 -39.46 16.76 1.91
N ASN A 596 -40.27 17.61 1.26
CA ASN A 596 -39.86 18.91 0.75
C ASN A 596 -40.39 20.10 1.57
N ASP A 597 -41.20 19.86 2.61
CA ASP A 597 -41.79 20.92 3.43
C ASP A 597 -40.76 21.57 4.36
N ALA A 598 -39.74 20.80 4.75
CA ALA A 598 -38.65 21.27 5.58
C ALA A 598 -37.46 21.77 4.72
N PRO A 599 -37.10 23.07 4.77
CA PRO A 599 -35.98 23.58 4.00
C PRO A 599 -34.65 22.99 4.51
N THR A 600 -33.82 22.53 3.57
CA THR A 600 -32.45 22.12 3.84
C THR A 600 -31.59 22.39 2.61
N ASP A 601 -30.29 22.68 2.79
CA ASP A 601 -29.36 22.96 1.69
C ASP A 601 -28.90 21.66 1.02
N VAL A 602 -28.81 20.57 1.80
CA VAL A 602 -28.25 19.28 1.40
C VAL A 602 -29.15 18.13 1.85
N ARG A 603 -29.41 17.17 0.97
CA ARG A 603 -30.12 15.92 1.28
C ARG A 603 -29.19 14.74 1.06
N LEU A 604 -28.96 13.96 2.11
CA LEU A 604 -28.25 12.69 2.05
C LEU A 604 -29.28 11.55 2.00
N ILE A 605 -29.47 10.95 0.84
CA ILE A 605 -30.39 9.84 0.62
C ILE A 605 -29.63 8.54 0.84
N VAL A 606 -29.98 7.82 1.90
CA VAL A 606 -29.34 6.56 2.28
C VAL A 606 -30.29 5.42 1.91
N ARG A 607 -29.93 4.65 0.89
CA ARG A 607 -30.80 3.64 0.27
C ARG A 607 -30.41 2.22 0.69
N SER A 608 -31.41 1.43 1.02
CA SER A 608 -31.30 -0.02 1.20
C SER A 608 -32.52 -0.76 0.62
N ASP A 609 -33.18 -0.14 -0.36
CA ASP A 609 -34.32 -0.69 -1.10
C ASP A 609 -33.86 -1.48 -2.34
N ARG A 610 -34.76 -2.27 -2.94
CA ARG A 610 -34.48 -3.06 -4.16
C ARG A 610 -34.04 -2.25 -5.39
N GLY A 611 -34.20 -0.93 -5.39
CA GLY A 611 -33.71 -0.02 -6.43
C GLY A 611 -32.35 0.61 -6.14
N ALA A 612 -31.70 0.31 -5.00
CA ALA A 612 -30.36 0.79 -4.68
C ALA A 612 -29.30 0.19 -5.62
N GLY A 613 -28.27 0.98 -5.95
CA GLY A 613 -27.17 0.60 -6.82
C GLY A 613 -26.74 1.73 -7.76
N ASN A 614 -25.42 2.03 -7.77
CA ASN A 614 -24.76 3.03 -8.61
C ASN A 614 -25.15 4.50 -8.34
N GLY A 615 -25.56 4.86 -7.11
CA GLY A 615 -25.94 6.23 -6.74
C GLY A 615 -27.15 6.76 -7.51
N SER A 616 -28.03 5.86 -7.96
CA SER A 616 -29.08 6.17 -8.93
C SER A 616 -30.33 6.78 -8.31
N TYR A 617 -31.04 7.62 -9.07
CA TYR A 617 -32.42 8.05 -8.75
C TYR A 617 -33.49 7.00 -9.09
N ASN A 618 -33.11 5.86 -9.68
CA ASN A 618 -34.05 4.83 -10.12
C ASN A 618 -34.93 4.32 -8.95
N GLY A 619 -36.24 4.33 -9.15
CA GLY A 619 -37.21 3.95 -8.12
C GLY A 619 -37.46 4.98 -7.01
N LEU A 620 -36.72 6.11 -6.96
CA LEU A 620 -37.00 7.16 -5.99
C LEU A 620 -38.30 7.92 -6.37
N PRO A 621 -39.18 8.19 -5.39
CA PRO A 621 -40.39 8.98 -5.64
C PRO A 621 -40.14 10.43 -6.09
N GLN A 622 -41.16 11.04 -6.71
CA GLN A 622 -41.06 12.34 -7.38
C GLN A 622 -40.55 13.50 -6.50
N PRO A 623 -40.85 13.58 -5.19
CA PRO A 623 -40.33 14.63 -4.30
C PRO A 623 -38.79 14.68 -4.21
N PHE A 624 -38.08 13.58 -4.46
CA PHE A 624 -36.62 13.60 -4.51
C PHE A 624 -36.08 14.34 -5.73
N SER A 625 -36.71 14.16 -6.90
CA SER A 625 -36.34 14.84 -8.15
C SER A 625 -36.79 16.31 -8.21
N ALA A 626 -37.71 16.71 -7.32
CA ALA A 626 -38.20 18.09 -7.21
C ALA A 626 -37.36 18.99 -6.28
N PHE A 627 -36.46 18.39 -5.48
CA PHE A 627 -35.61 19.12 -4.54
C PHE A 627 -34.54 19.95 -5.28
N ARG A 628 -34.32 21.19 -4.82
CA ARG A 628 -33.42 22.16 -5.49
C ARG A 628 -32.06 22.34 -4.81
N GLY A 629 -31.83 21.72 -3.66
CA GLY A 629 -30.53 21.69 -2.98
C GLY A 629 -29.62 20.58 -3.52
N ALA A 630 -28.47 20.38 -2.88
CA ALA A 630 -27.57 19.29 -3.23
C ALA A 630 -28.13 17.93 -2.76
N THR A 631 -28.16 16.93 -3.64
CA THR A 631 -28.67 15.59 -3.31
C THR A 631 -27.58 14.55 -3.50
N ILE A 632 -27.05 14.03 -2.39
CA ILE A 632 -26.10 12.92 -2.37
C ILE A 632 -26.89 11.62 -2.18
N ILE A 633 -26.62 10.61 -3.01
CA ILE A 633 -27.21 9.27 -2.88
C ILE A 633 -26.12 8.30 -2.43
N VAL A 634 -26.37 7.60 -1.34
CA VAL A 634 -25.53 6.57 -0.75
C VAL A 634 -26.31 5.27 -0.77
N ASP A 635 -25.81 4.28 -1.52
CA ASP A 635 -26.39 2.93 -1.64
C ASP A 635 -25.36 1.81 -1.44
N ASP A 636 -24.13 2.18 -1.10
CA ASP A 636 -23.10 1.25 -0.63
C ASP A 636 -23.51 0.65 0.74
N PRO A 637 -23.66 -0.68 0.87
CA PRO A 637 -24.19 -1.33 2.08
C PRO A 637 -23.40 -1.02 3.35
N ASP A 638 -22.09 -0.87 3.21
CA ASP A 638 -21.19 -0.52 4.30
C ASP A 638 -21.44 0.93 4.75
N THR A 639 -21.40 1.91 3.84
CA THR A 639 -21.67 3.32 4.17
C THR A 639 -23.09 3.52 4.75
N VAL A 640 -24.08 2.78 4.23
CA VAL A 640 -25.45 2.73 4.79
C VAL A 640 -25.44 2.23 6.23
N THR A 641 -24.68 1.18 6.52
CA THR A 641 -24.60 0.56 7.84
C THR A 641 -23.85 1.43 8.84
N ALA A 642 -22.73 2.06 8.45
CA ALA A 642 -21.94 2.96 9.30
C ALA A 642 -22.73 4.22 9.72
N LEU A 643 -23.58 4.75 8.84
CA LEU A 643 -24.46 5.88 9.18
C LEU A 643 -25.53 5.51 10.22
N ARG A 644 -26.02 4.26 10.19
CA ARG A 644 -27.03 3.76 11.14
C ARG A 644 -26.42 3.30 12.46
N VAL A 645 -25.26 2.64 12.42
CA VAL A 645 -24.56 2.07 13.57
C VAL A 645 -23.19 2.75 13.71
N PRO A 646 -23.11 3.90 14.40
CA PRO A 646 -21.85 4.58 14.63
C PRO A 646 -20.96 3.82 15.62
N GLY A 647 -19.67 3.95 15.41
CA GLY A 647 -18.55 3.30 16.11
C GLY A 647 -17.24 4.00 15.73
N TYR A 648 -16.13 3.67 16.38
CA TYR A 648 -14.84 4.27 16.03
C TYR A 648 -14.43 3.88 14.60
N ALA A 649 -14.43 2.58 14.30
CA ALA A 649 -14.01 2.08 13.00
C ALA A 649 -15.00 2.49 11.89
N ALA A 650 -16.30 2.47 12.18
CA ALA A 650 -17.34 3.02 11.31
C ALA A 650 -17.15 4.53 11.02
N THR A 651 -16.77 5.34 12.02
CA THR A 651 -16.44 6.76 11.79
C THR A 651 -15.18 6.94 10.96
N GLN A 652 -14.11 6.15 11.19
CA GLN A 652 -12.92 6.20 10.33
C GLN A 652 -13.23 5.76 8.89
N TYR A 653 -14.13 4.78 8.70
CA TYR A 653 -14.64 4.41 7.40
C TYR A 653 -15.35 5.59 6.72
N LEU A 654 -16.36 6.19 7.36
CA LEU A 654 -17.12 7.32 6.83
C LEU A 654 -16.24 8.55 6.50
N ASN A 655 -15.20 8.79 7.29
CA ASN A 655 -14.21 9.85 7.04
C ASN A 655 -13.55 9.69 5.66
N THR A 656 -13.33 8.45 5.22
CA THR A 656 -12.67 8.13 3.94
C THR A 656 -13.65 7.93 2.77
N THR A 657 -14.86 7.42 3.01
CA THR A 657 -15.80 7.03 1.95
C THR A 657 -16.88 8.05 1.65
N LEU A 658 -17.39 8.75 2.68
CA LEU A 658 -18.53 9.66 2.54
C LEU A 658 -18.11 11.13 2.38
N VAL A 659 -17.07 11.59 3.09
CA VAL A 659 -16.67 13.01 3.09
C VAL A 659 -16.34 13.50 1.68
N ASP A 660 -15.62 12.67 0.92
CA ASP A 660 -15.22 12.94 -0.45
C ASP A 660 -16.42 13.06 -1.42
N GLN A 661 -17.50 12.31 -1.15
CA GLN A 661 -18.75 12.41 -1.89
C GLN A 661 -19.50 13.71 -1.56
N LEU A 662 -19.55 14.07 -0.27
CA LEU A 662 -20.13 15.35 0.20
C LEU A 662 -19.36 16.53 -0.42
N ALA A 663 -18.02 16.51 -0.37
CA ALA A 663 -17.16 17.58 -0.89
C ALA A 663 -17.31 17.82 -2.40
N ARG A 664 -17.60 16.78 -3.19
CA ARG A 664 -17.85 16.92 -4.64
C ARG A 664 -19.18 17.59 -4.98
N GLN A 665 -20.18 17.48 -4.11
CA GLN A 665 -21.57 17.89 -4.41
C GLN A 665 -22.02 19.12 -3.62
N VAL A 666 -21.43 19.39 -2.46
CA VAL A 666 -21.70 20.57 -1.63
C VAL A 666 -20.77 21.71 -2.04
N ARG A 667 -21.33 22.76 -2.64
CA ARG A 667 -20.62 23.96 -3.13
C ARG A 667 -20.97 25.20 -2.34
#